data_AF-A0A328AMZ1-F1
#
_entry.id   AF-A0A328AMZ1-F1
#
_cell.length_a   1.000
_cell.length_b   1.000
_cell.length_c   1.000
_cell.angle_alpha   90.00
_cell.angle_beta   90.00
_cell.angle_gamma   90.00
#
_symmetry.space_group_name_H-M   'P 1'
#
loop_
_entity.id
_entity.type
_entity.pdbx_description
1 polymer ?
#
loop_
_entity_poly.entity_id
_entity_poly.type
_entity_poly.pdbx_seq_one_letter_code
_entity_poly.pdbx_strand_id
1 'polypeptide(L)'
;MGAIQAIRDALHSSSRWGPTVTIDPNNLNATAKLTFSDEFNSLSLWNGYGGTWRTSPGYLGSNGSSLPSNGELEWYINSNYGPTSGVRPWTVNNGVLTITAQQTDPSIRGYLGYNEPGLPAMGSYNYTSGFMTTASSFQQTYGYFEISAKIPAGQGLWPAFWLMPTDGSTLPELDVMEVLGQTPTTLVMSVHTQAAGYPQLFSQWATGLPDLSQSFHRFGVDWEPDKITYYLDGKPLYQLATPADLNKPMYMIANLAVGGNWPGSPDWSTHFPAQFQIDYIRAYSDLGGAAPAPTPAAPTPAPAVDTAVSGSGTIVAAAGYGQTLSGGSGADVFVFRSQPWTPATITNFQLGVDRLDVSALEGGYSGSNPVGDGYVRLLDDGAGGTKVLVTSNPGAWPSYVVDVKGVSLSAASAGGLFGVAQSPAPAPSSGAGGAVVVAGGYGQSLSATGGADTFVFKSLPWTPASISNFQVGVDRLDFSALYPNYAGSNPIADGYVQLLDDGAGGAKVLVTPAPGGVWPTYVVDLKGVSVAAASGLFGGAGSSGAPAAAAGTIMAPEGYGPSLAGTAGADTFVFKSLPWTPGSIGNFQPGVDHLDLSALWPGYTGSNPIADGHVQLADDGAGGTEVLVSPNPGSGWPTYVVDLKGVSVATANSAGLFTSGAGAGGSTAPGAQLVANAAGGTLAGTSGADHFVFPAEPWTPVHVTGFTPGVDVIDLKALFAAAGYWGSDPFADHYLTLQDDGAGGTRVLFDPDGLGGGHLWPDYIANLDHTAVSSLHSSDLLWR
;
A
#
# COMPACT_ATOMS: atom_id res chain seq x y z
N MET A 1 -48.95 -30.30 20.94
CA MET A 1 -47.48 -30.31 20.74
C MET A 1 -47.02 -31.26 19.63
N GLY A 2 -47.69 -32.39 19.36
CA GLY A 2 -47.27 -33.33 18.29
C GLY A 2 -47.39 -32.82 16.84
N ALA A 3 -48.35 -31.94 16.53
CA ALA A 3 -48.55 -31.44 15.15
C ALA A 3 -47.46 -30.44 14.69
N ILE A 4 -46.83 -29.71 15.63
CA ILE A 4 -45.75 -28.76 15.31
C ILE A 4 -44.43 -29.53 15.09
N GLN A 5 -44.22 -30.62 15.82
CA GLN A 5 -43.05 -31.49 15.61
C GLN A 5 -43.16 -32.25 14.28
N ALA A 6 -44.35 -32.74 13.92
CA ALA A 6 -44.57 -33.40 12.63
C ALA A 6 -44.38 -32.46 11.42
N ILE A 7 -44.69 -31.17 11.54
CA ILE A 7 -44.43 -30.17 10.49
C ILE A 7 -42.93 -29.84 10.40
N ARG A 8 -42.22 -29.79 11.54
CA ARG A 8 -40.77 -29.60 11.58
C ARG A 8 -40.03 -30.80 10.98
N ASP A 9 -40.46 -32.02 11.31
CA ASP A 9 -39.88 -33.26 10.78
C ASP A 9 -40.24 -33.48 9.29
N ALA A 10 -41.41 -33.00 8.83
CA ALA A 10 -41.78 -33.01 7.41
C ALA A 10 -41.02 -31.95 6.58
N LEU A 11 -40.64 -30.82 7.17
CA LEU A 11 -39.78 -29.81 6.52
C LEU A 11 -38.32 -30.28 6.45
N HIS A 12 -37.83 -31.06 7.42
CA HIS A 12 -36.49 -31.66 7.38
C HIS A 12 -36.38 -32.97 6.57
N SER A 13 -37.50 -33.63 6.23
CA SER A 13 -37.51 -34.88 5.44
C SER A 13 -37.93 -34.71 3.98
N SER A 14 -38.23 -33.48 3.54
CA SER A 14 -38.47 -33.20 2.12
C SER A 14 -37.18 -32.84 1.39
N SER A 15 -36.33 -33.84 1.16
CA SER A 15 -35.31 -33.76 0.12
C SER A 15 -36.03 -33.64 -1.25
N ARG A 16 -36.31 -32.40 -1.66
CA ARG A 16 -36.64 -32.06 -3.06
C ARG A 16 -35.44 -32.25 -4.00
N TRP A 17 -34.31 -32.65 -3.45
CA TRP A 17 -33.06 -32.97 -4.14
C TRP A 17 -32.96 -34.49 -4.20
N GLY A 18 -32.63 -35.04 -5.37
CA GLY A 18 -32.29 -36.46 -5.49
C GLY A 18 -31.10 -36.83 -4.59
N PRO A 19 -30.66 -38.09 -4.54
CA PRO A 19 -29.46 -38.44 -3.78
C PRO A 19 -28.31 -37.52 -4.23
N THR A 20 -27.81 -36.69 -3.32
CA THR A 20 -26.66 -35.82 -3.57
C THR A 20 -25.50 -36.73 -3.92
N VAL A 21 -25.03 -36.68 -5.16
CA VAL A 21 -23.81 -37.39 -5.55
C VAL A 21 -22.67 -36.56 -4.97
N THR A 22 -22.08 -37.03 -3.87
CA THR A 22 -20.89 -36.40 -3.28
C THR A 22 -19.78 -36.33 -4.33
N ILE A 23 -19.16 -35.17 -4.47
CA ILE A 23 -18.08 -34.97 -5.43
C ILE A 23 -16.87 -35.79 -4.99
N ASP A 24 -16.31 -36.57 -5.92
CA ASP A 24 -15.04 -37.26 -5.74
C ASP A 24 -14.00 -36.61 -6.66
N PRO A 25 -13.02 -35.86 -6.11
CA PRO A 25 -11.93 -35.25 -6.89
C PRO A 25 -11.09 -36.22 -7.71
N ASN A 26 -11.14 -37.53 -7.42
CA ASN A 26 -10.46 -38.57 -8.19
C ASN A 26 -11.36 -39.20 -9.26
N ASN A 27 -12.63 -38.80 -9.33
CA ASN A 27 -13.62 -39.31 -10.28
C ASN A 27 -14.65 -38.23 -10.68
N LEU A 28 -14.17 -37.02 -11.00
CA LEU A 28 -15.00 -35.86 -11.30
C LEU A 28 -15.97 -36.10 -12.47
N ASN A 29 -15.56 -36.84 -13.51
CA ASN A 29 -16.43 -37.15 -14.65
C ASN A 29 -17.68 -37.97 -14.28
N ALA A 30 -17.63 -38.73 -13.18
CA ALA A 30 -18.75 -39.55 -12.72
C ALA A 30 -19.51 -38.95 -11.53
N THR A 31 -18.98 -37.90 -10.90
CA THR A 31 -19.52 -37.34 -9.65
C THR A 31 -19.85 -35.84 -9.73
N ALA A 32 -19.30 -35.13 -10.72
CA ALA A 32 -19.46 -33.70 -10.89
C ALA A 32 -19.66 -33.32 -12.37
N LYS A 33 -20.15 -32.10 -12.61
CA LYS A 33 -20.29 -31.50 -13.94
C LYS A 33 -19.37 -30.29 -14.03
N LEU A 34 -18.50 -30.24 -15.04
CA LEU A 34 -17.64 -29.09 -15.31
C LEU A 34 -18.49 -27.84 -15.59
N THR A 35 -18.25 -26.76 -14.85
CA THR A 35 -18.95 -25.47 -14.99
C THR A 35 -18.00 -24.35 -15.44
N PHE A 36 -16.71 -24.47 -15.13
CA PHE A 36 -15.65 -23.59 -15.63
C PHE A 36 -14.37 -24.38 -15.84
N SER A 37 -13.62 -24.01 -16.87
CA SER A 37 -12.25 -24.48 -17.08
C SER A 37 -11.46 -23.42 -17.83
N ASP A 38 -10.26 -23.14 -17.35
CA ASP A 38 -9.18 -22.61 -18.18
C ASP A 38 -8.00 -23.58 -18.11
N GLU A 39 -7.69 -24.18 -19.26
CA GLU A 39 -6.57 -25.10 -19.47
C GLU A 39 -5.32 -24.37 -19.96
N PHE A 40 -5.36 -23.02 -19.97
CA PHE A 40 -4.28 -22.13 -20.37
C PHE A 40 -3.63 -22.49 -21.71
N ASN A 41 -4.41 -22.98 -22.68
CA ASN A 41 -3.98 -23.12 -24.07
C ASN A 41 -3.75 -21.74 -24.74
N SER A 42 -4.35 -20.68 -24.18
CA SER A 42 -4.15 -19.29 -24.54
C SER A 42 -4.53 -18.39 -23.37
N LEU A 43 -3.89 -17.22 -23.23
CA LEU A 43 -4.24 -16.26 -22.19
C LEU A 43 -5.39 -15.34 -22.63
N SER A 44 -6.50 -15.38 -21.90
CA SER A 44 -7.69 -14.53 -22.13
C SER A 44 -7.80 -13.45 -21.06
N LEU A 45 -7.07 -12.33 -21.21
CA LEU A 45 -7.15 -11.20 -20.30
C LEU A 45 -8.36 -10.30 -20.59
N TRP A 46 -8.98 -9.78 -19.54
CA TRP A 46 -10.08 -8.83 -19.62
C TRP A 46 -9.60 -7.49 -20.19
N ASN A 47 -10.17 -7.07 -21.31
CA ASN A 47 -9.79 -5.84 -22.02
C ASN A 47 -10.75 -4.66 -21.79
N GLY A 48 -11.65 -4.78 -20.81
CA GLY A 48 -12.72 -3.80 -20.55
C GLY A 48 -14.08 -4.19 -21.15
N TYR A 49 -14.11 -5.04 -22.18
CA TYR A 49 -15.33 -5.47 -22.87
C TYR A 49 -15.57 -6.99 -22.78
N GLY A 50 -14.49 -7.76 -22.72
CA GLY A 50 -14.55 -9.21 -22.63
C GLY A 50 -13.19 -9.81 -22.27
N GLY A 51 -13.19 -11.09 -21.95
CA GLY A 51 -12.03 -11.86 -21.49
C GLY A 51 -12.38 -12.71 -20.27
N THR A 52 -11.49 -13.62 -19.89
CA THR A 52 -11.71 -14.49 -18.73
C THR A 52 -11.16 -13.85 -17.47
N TRP A 53 -9.94 -13.31 -17.54
CA TRP A 53 -9.16 -12.94 -16.37
C TRP A 53 -8.92 -11.44 -16.30
N ARG A 54 -9.51 -10.76 -15.31
CA ARG A 54 -9.15 -9.39 -14.99
C ARG A 54 -7.88 -9.37 -14.17
N THR A 55 -6.93 -8.51 -14.52
CA THR A 55 -5.59 -8.46 -13.89
C THR A 55 -5.49 -7.47 -12.74
N SER A 56 -6.62 -7.00 -12.23
CA SER A 56 -6.67 -6.06 -11.12
C SER A 56 -7.96 -6.32 -10.33
N PRO A 57 -7.87 -6.37 -8.99
CA PRO A 57 -9.05 -6.34 -8.15
C PRO A 57 -9.79 -5.02 -8.43
N GLY A 58 -11.02 -5.12 -8.93
CA GLY A 58 -11.65 -4.01 -9.62
C GLY A 58 -12.00 -2.76 -8.81
N TYR A 59 -11.71 -2.81 -7.51
CA TYR A 59 -11.83 -1.75 -6.51
C TYR A 59 -10.50 -1.00 -6.27
N LEU A 60 -9.38 -1.45 -6.83
CA LEU A 60 -8.06 -0.80 -6.72
C LEU A 60 -7.66 -0.15 -8.06
N GLY A 61 -6.75 0.83 -7.95
CA GLY A 61 -6.47 1.86 -8.94
C GLY A 61 -6.32 1.41 -10.40
N SER A 62 -6.63 2.34 -11.32
CA SER A 62 -6.54 2.09 -12.76
C SER A 62 -5.12 1.71 -13.24
N ASN A 63 -4.07 2.02 -12.47
CA ASN A 63 -2.67 1.73 -12.75
C ASN A 63 -2.16 0.36 -12.23
N GLY A 64 -3.00 -0.38 -11.51
CA GLY A 64 -2.62 -1.61 -10.82
C GLY A 64 -2.96 -1.52 -9.34
N SER A 65 -2.39 -2.43 -8.55
CA SER A 65 -2.74 -2.53 -7.14
C SER A 65 -1.73 -3.30 -6.31
N SER A 66 -1.85 -3.17 -5.01
CA SER A 66 -1.25 -4.02 -3.98
C SER A 66 -2.26 -4.13 -2.83
N LEU A 67 -2.04 -4.97 -1.82
CA LEU A 67 -2.85 -4.94 -0.59
C LEU A 67 -2.01 -4.42 0.60
N PRO A 68 -1.90 -3.08 0.78
CA PRO A 68 -1.11 -2.49 1.86
C PRO A 68 -1.55 -2.90 3.26
N SER A 69 -2.83 -3.24 3.46
CA SER A 69 -3.34 -3.75 4.74
C SER A 69 -2.67 -5.05 5.17
N ASN A 70 -2.21 -5.84 4.21
CA ASN A 70 -1.46 -7.07 4.44
C ASN A 70 0.04 -6.82 4.51
N GLY A 71 0.52 -5.59 4.31
CA GLY A 71 1.95 -5.26 4.23
C GLY A 71 2.65 -5.78 2.97
N GLU A 72 1.88 -6.10 1.92
CA GLU A 72 2.39 -6.58 0.63
C GLU A 72 3.31 -5.53 -0.04
N LEU A 73 4.35 -6.00 -0.72
CA LEU A 73 5.45 -5.18 -1.26
C LEU A 73 5.50 -5.19 -2.80
N GLU A 74 4.69 -6.02 -3.45
CA GLU A 74 4.52 -6.04 -4.89
C GLU A 74 3.47 -5.04 -5.38
N TRP A 75 3.67 -4.59 -6.61
CA TRP A 75 2.63 -4.01 -7.44
C TRP A 75 2.12 -5.06 -8.44
N TYR A 76 0.86 -5.45 -8.30
CA TYR A 76 0.14 -6.18 -9.33
C TYR A 76 -0.09 -5.28 -10.54
N ILE A 77 0.48 -5.69 -11.67
CA ILE A 77 0.34 -4.96 -12.92
C ILE A 77 -1.13 -4.93 -13.35
N ASN A 78 -1.61 -3.82 -13.90
CA ASN A 78 -2.86 -3.83 -14.65
C ASN A 78 -2.55 -3.87 -16.15
N SER A 79 -2.91 -4.96 -16.82
CA SER A 79 -2.67 -5.14 -18.26
C SER A 79 -3.32 -4.06 -19.15
N ASN A 80 -4.35 -3.38 -18.63
CA ASN A 80 -5.04 -2.29 -19.34
C ASN A 80 -4.41 -0.91 -19.09
N TYR A 81 -3.40 -0.79 -18.22
CA TYR A 81 -2.77 0.48 -17.93
C TYR A 81 -1.62 0.76 -18.89
N GLY A 82 -1.80 1.76 -19.77
CA GLY A 82 -0.85 2.10 -20.83
C GLY A 82 0.62 2.14 -20.39
N PRO A 83 0.99 2.94 -19.36
CA PRO A 83 2.39 3.08 -18.92
C PRO A 83 3.09 1.78 -18.49
N THR A 84 2.35 0.78 -18.00
CA THR A 84 2.93 -0.51 -17.58
C THR A 84 2.46 -1.68 -18.45
N SER A 85 1.71 -1.44 -19.52
CA SER A 85 1.13 -2.46 -20.40
C SER A 85 2.16 -3.35 -21.12
N GLY A 86 3.41 -2.89 -21.22
CA GLY A 86 4.54 -3.68 -21.72
C GLY A 86 5.02 -4.76 -20.75
N VAL A 87 4.71 -4.63 -19.47
CA VAL A 87 5.07 -5.60 -18.42
C VAL A 87 4.05 -6.73 -18.43
N ARG A 88 4.53 -7.97 -18.56
CA ARG A 88 3.67 -9.15 -18.65
C ARG A 88 4.04 -10.17 -17.58
N PRO A 89 3.53 -10.03 -16.35
CA PRO A 89 3.75 -11.03 -15.31
C PRO A 89 3.01 -12.34 -15.61
N TRP A 90 1.98 -12.34 -16.46
CA TRP A 90 1.32 -13.55 -16.97
C TRP A 90 1.88 -13.93 -18.33
N THR A 91 2.39 -15.15 -18.43
CA THR A 91 2.79 -15.77 -19.70
C THR A 91 2.18 -17.15 -19.81
N VAL A 92 1.89 -17.59 -21.03
CA VAL A 92 1.39 -18.94 -21.29
C VAL A 92 2.39 -19.63 -22.20
N ASN A 93 2.86 -20.81 -21.80
CA ASN A 93 3.75 -21.65 -22.58
C ASN A 93 3.35 -23.12 -22.43
N ASN A 94 3.10 -23.81 -23.54
CA ASN A 94 2.74 -25.23 -23.58
C ASN A 94 1.60 -25.63 -22.63
N GLY A 95 0.54 -24.83 -22.57
CA GLY A 95 -0.62 -25.11 -21.71
C GLY A 95 -0.43 -24.71 -20.24
N VAL A 96 0.72 -24.14 -19.87
CA VAL A 96 0.99 -23.70 -18.50
C VAL A 96 1.00 -22.18 -18.45
N LEU A 97 0.14 -21.61 -17.62
CA LEU A 97 0.22 -20.21 -17.21
C LEU A 97 1.33 -20.05 -16.17
N THR A 98 2.14 -19.00 -16.30
CA THR A 98 3.09 -18.59 -15.27
C THR A 98 2.77 -17.17 -14.83
N ILE A 99 2.54 -16.99 -13.52
CA ILE A 99 2.53 -15.70 -12.83
C ILE A 99 3.94 -15.45 -12.29
N THR A 100 4.58 -14.39 -12.74
CA THR A 100 5.97 -14.05 -12.37
C THR A 100 6.00 -12.87 -11.41
N ALA A 101 6.57 -13.09 -10.23
CA ALA A 101 7.03 -12.03 -9.35
C ALA A 101 8.50 -11.71 -9.63
N GLN A 102 8.86 -10.44 -9.65
CA GLN A 102 10.23 -9.99 -9.90
C GLN A 102 10.47 -8.59 -9.33
N GLN A 103 11.73 -8.18 -9.26
CA GLN A 103 12.09 -6.80 -8.93
C GLN A 103 11.52 -5.83 -9.97
N THR A 104 11.03 -4.69 -9.49
CA THR A 104 10.49 -3.61 -10.32
C THR A 104 11.59 -3.06 -11.21
N ASP A 105 11.36 -3.10 -12.52
CA ASP A 105 12.17 -2.40 -13.51
C ASP A 105 12.18 -0.89 -13.18
N PRO A 106 13.36 -0.26 -13.01
CA PRO A 106 13.44 1.16 -12.67
C PRO A 106 12.67 2.08 -13.63
N SER A 107 12.54 1.71 -14.91
CA SER A 107 11.85 2.51 -15.93
C SER A 107 10.34 2.65 -15.69
N ILE A 108 9.72 1.71 -14.97
CA ILE A 108 8.29 1.75 -14.68
C ILE A 108 7.97 2.17 -13.25
N ARG A 109 8.98 2.27 -12.37
CA ARG A 109 8.79 2.45 -10.92
C ARG A 109 7.96 3.68 -10.60
N GLY A 110 8.19 4.80 -11.30
CA GLY A 110 7.43 6.04 -11.14
C GLY A 110 5.94 5.95 -11.49
N TYR A 111 5.47 4.82 -12.05
CA TYR A 111 4.07 4.54 -12.36
C TYR A 111 3.37 3.60 -11.36
N LEU A 112 4.12 3.04 -10.40
CA LEU A 112 3.62 2.04 -9.46
C LEU A 112 3.34 2.71 -8.11
N GLY A 113 2.15 2.54 -7.57
CA GLY A 113 1.75 3.12 -6.30
C GLY A 113 0.43 3.87 -6.39
N TYR A 114 0.04 4.46 -5.28
CA TYR A 114 -1.22 5.16 -5.15
C TYR A 114 -0.98 6.67 -5.19
N ASN A 115 -1.87 7.39 -5.88
CA ASN A 115 -1.98 8.86 -5.81
C ASN A 115 -2.99 9.27 -4.72
N GLU A 116 -3.08 8.49 -3.64
CA GLU A 116 -4.05 8.66 -2.56
C GLU A 116 -3.33 8.83 -1.22
N PRO A 117 -3.65 9.87 -0.43
CA PRO A 117 -3.05 10.07 0.89
C PRO A 117 -3.26 8.86 1.81
N GLY A 118 -2.19 8.44 2.51
CA GLY A 118 -2.23 7.31 3.45
C GLY A 118 -2.02 5.93 2.82
N LEU A 119 -1.87 5.85 1.50
CA LEU A 119 -1.39 4.66 0.80
C LEU A 119 0.05 4.87 0.31
N PRO A 120 0.82 3.79 0.06
CA PRO A 120 2.17 3.92 -0.47
C PRO A 120 2.19 4.69 -1.81
N ALA A 121 2.97 5.77 -1.82
CA ALA A 121 2.99 6.74 -2.92
C ALA A 121 3.58 6.16 -4.22
N MET A 122 3.33 6.83 -5.33
CA MET A 122 3.98 6.50 -6.61
C MET A 122 5.50 6.40 -6.45
N GLY A 123 6.09 5.31 -6.94
CA GLY A 123 7.51 5.01 -6.83
C GLY A 123 7.91 4.09 -5.68
N SER A 124 7.00 3.74 -4.76
CA SER A 124 7.34 3.01 -3.54
C SER A 124 7.47 1.49 -3.69
N TYR A 125 7.00 0.91 -4.80
CA TYR A 125 6.92 -0.54 -4.97
C TYR A 125 8.16 -1.12 -5.67
N ASN A 126 8.91 -1.94 -4.93
CA ASN A 126 10.17 -2.53 -5.37
C ASN A 126 10.01 -3.88 -6.07
N TYR A 127 8.81 -4.46 -6.04
CA TYR A 127 8.49 -5.70 -6.74
C TYR A 127 7.27 -5.51 -7.63
N THR A 128 7.20 -6.27 -8.70
CA THR A 128 6.01 -6.43 -9.54
C THR A 128 5.59 -7.88 -9.56
N SER A 129 4.29 -8.13 -9.62
CA SER A 129 3.74 -9.47 -9.74
C SER A 129 2.43 -9.48 -10.53
N GLY A 130 1.77 -10.64 -10.60
CA GLY A 130 0.48 -10.81 -11.24
C GLY A 130 -0.62 -11.24 -10.27
N PHE A 131 -1.78 -10.63 -10.47
CA PHE A 131 -3.09 -10.97 -9.90
C PHE A 131 -4.04 -11.29 -11.05
N MET A 132 -4.91 -12.28 -10.90
CA MET A 132 -5.96 -12.52 -11.88
C MET A 132 -7.24 -13.03 -11.24
N THR A 133 -8.38 -12.52 -11.73
CA THR A 133 -9.70 -12.86 -11.19
C THR A 133 -10.75 -13.09 -12.28
N THR A 134 -11.70 -13.98 -11.98
CA THR A 134 -12.89 -14.21 -12.82
C THR A 134 -14.06 -13.27 -12.49
N ALA A 135 -13.88 -12.24 -11.65
CA ALA A 135 -14.94 -11.32 -11.20
C ALA A 135 -15.80 -10.71 -12.33
N SER A 136 -15.30 -10.66 -13.57
CA SER A 136 -16.03 -10.14 -14.73
C SER A 136 -16.53 -11.22 -15.70
N SER A 137 -16.26 -12.50 -15.45
CA SER A 137 -16.49 -13.59 -16.42
C SER A 137 -17.17 -14.82 -15.83
N PHE A 138 -16.85 -15.22 -14.60
CA PHE A 138 -17.38 -16.43 -13.97
C PHE A 138 -17.53 -16.26 -12.46
N GLN A 139 -18.67 -16.72 -11.98
CA GLN A 139 -19.01 -16.82 -10.56
C GLN A 139 -19.89 -18.04 -10.33
N GLN A 140 -19.78 -18.65 -9.15
CA GLN A 140 -20.59 -19.79 -8.78
C GLN A 140 -20.79 -19.81 -7.26
N THR A 141 -21.95 -20.30 -6.83
CA THR A 141 -22.18 -20.67 -5.43
C THR A 141 -22.07 -22.18 -5.31
N TYR A 142 -21.32 -22.65 -4.31
CA TYR A 142 -21.10 -24.07 -4.03
C TYR A 142 -20.39 -24.84 -5.15
N GLY A 143 -20.03 -26.08 -4.87
CA GLY A 143 -19.37 -27.00 -5.80
C GLY A 143 -17.87 -27.12 -5.55
N TYR A 144 -17.19 -27.77 -6.50
CA TYR A 144 -15.77 -28.09 -6.39
C TYR A 144 -14.92 -27.13 -7.21
N PHE A 145 -13.98 -26.45 -6.57
CA PHE A 145 -13.04 -25.53 -7.19
C PHE A 145 -11.63 -26.10 -7.05
N GLU A 146 -10.87 -26.17 -8.14
CA GLU A 146 -9.53 -26.77 -8.15
C GLU A 146 -8.56 -25.95 -9.01
N ILE A 147 -7.35 -25.81 -8.50
CA ILE A 147 -6.19 -25.33 -9.23
C ILE A 147 -5.13 -26.43 -9.25
N SER A 148 -4.56 -26.72 -10.43
CA SER A 148 -3.33 -27.50 -10.52
C SER A 148 -2.15 -26.55 -10.72
N ALA A 149 -1.27 -26.49 -9.73
CA ALA A 149 -0.17 -25.53 -9.75
C ALA A 149 1.11 -26.04 -9.07
N LYS A 150 2.24 -25.46 -9.47
CA LYS A 150 3.55 -25.56 -8.84
C LYS A 150 3.90 -24.20 -8.27
N ILE A 151 4.12 -24.15 -6.95
CA ILE A 151 4.37 -22.91 -6.21
C ILE A 151 5.86 -22.55 -6.20
N PRO A 152 6.23 -21.26 -6.10
CA PRO A 152 7.62 -20.86 -5.89
C PRO A 152 8.02 -21.02 -4.42
N ALA A 153 9.25 -21.48 -4.17
CA ALA A 153 9.89 -21.41 -2.86
C ALA A 153 10.75 -20.15 -2.74
N GLY A 154 10.89 -19.62 -1.53
CA GLY A 154 11.65 -18.42 -1.22
C GLY A 154 10.99 -17.57 -0.14
N GLN A 155 11.81 -16.95 0.70
CA GLN A 155 11.36 -16.06 1.77
C GLN A 155 10.51 -14.92 1.19
N GLY A 156 9.39 -14.62 1.84
CA GLY A 156 8.50 -13.54 1.43
C GLY A 156 7.62 -13.81 0.22
N LEU A 157 7.66 -14.98 -0.40
CA LEU A 157 6.75 -15.31 -1.52
C LEU A 157 5.45 -15.90 -1.00
N TRP A 158 4.31 -15.46 -1.52
CA TRP A 158 2.99 -15.90 -1.06
C TRP A 158 2.02 -16.13 -2.23
N PRO A 159 2.12 -17.28 -2.91
CA PRO A 159 1.12 -17.74 -3.87
C PRO A 159 -0.22 -18.06 -3.19
N ALA A 160 -1.32 -17.66 -3.83
CA ALA A 160 -2.66 -17.94 -3.34
C ALA A 160 -3.66 -18.29 -4.45
N PHE A 161 -4.62 -19.16 -4.13
CA PHE A 161 -5.84 -19.42 -4.89
C PHE A 161 -7.05 -19.39 -3.94
N TRP A 162 -7.97 -18.47 -4.19
CA TRP A 162 -9.00 -18.08 -3.24
C TRP A 162 -10.24 -17.53 -3.94
N LEU A 163 -11.33 -17.40 -3.20
CA LEU A 163 -12.62 -16.98 -3.71
C LEU A 163 -13.15 -15.78 -2.92
N MET A 164 -13.82 -14.87 -3.62
CA MET A 164 -14.42 -13.65 -3.06
C MET A 164 -15.86 -13.44 -3.53
N PRO A 165 -16.73 -12.78 -2.73
CA PRO A 165 -18.14 -12.64 -3.03
C PRO A 165 -18.37 -11.56 -4.10
N THR A 166 -19.37 -11.80 -4.93
CA THR A 166 -19.65 -10.98 -6.14
C THR A 166 -20.43 -9.70 -5.85
N ASP A 167 -20.98 -9.57 -4.64
CA ASP A 167 -21.77 -8.40 -4.21
C ASP A 167 -20.90 -7.21 -3.73
N GLY A 168 -19.57 -7.35 -3.83
CA GLY A 168 -18.62 -6.32 -3.41
C GLY A 168 -18.37 -6.25 -1.90
N SER A 169 -18.93 -7.19 -1.13
CA SER A 169 -18.55 -7.36 0.27
C SER A 169 -17.12 -7.85 0.41
N THR A 170 -16.46 -7.54 1.52
CA THR A 170 -15.12 -8.03 1.84
C THR A 170 -15.14 -9.39 2.54
N LEU A 171 -16.34 -9.91 2.87
CA LEU A 171 -16.55 -11.19 3.54
C LEU A 171 -17.89 -11.80 3.07
N PRO A 172 -18.00 -13.13 2.99
CA PRO A 172 -16.98 -14.11 3.37
C PRO A 172 -15.89 -14.31 2.31
N GLU A 173 -14.74 -14.84 2.71
CA GLU A 173 -13.59 -15.19 1.87
C GLU A 173 -13.29 -16.68 2.05
N LEU A 174 -12.93 -17.37 0.97
CA LEU A 174 -12.62 -18.80 0.99
C LEU A 174 -11.27 -19.08 0.33
N ASP A 175 -10.26 -19.37 1.15
CA ASP A 175 -8.88 -19.58 0.72
C ASP A 175 -8.62 -21.08 0.52
N VAL A 176 -8.57 -21.48 -0.76
CA VAL A 176 -8.39 -22.87 -1.17
C VAL A 176 -6.93 -23.30 -0.99
N MET A 177 -6.01 -22.39 -1.29
CA MET A 177 -4.58 -22.60 -1.17
C MET A 177 -3.89 -21.30 -0.83
N GLU A 178 -3.18 -21.29 0.29
CA GLU A 178 -2.13 -20.33 0.62
C GLU A 178 -0.88 -21.11 1.05
N VAL A 179 0.26 -20.77 0.46
CA VAL A 179 1.56 -21.36 0.83
C VAL A 179 2.55 -20.23 1.00
N LEU A 180 3.31 -20.24 2.10
CA LEU A 180 4.44 -19.33 2.26
C LEU A 180 5.68 -19.98 1.66
N GLY A 181 6.39 -19.27 0.77
CA GLY A 181 7.52 -19.80 0.02
C GLY A 181 8.70 -20.24 0.90
N GLN A 182 8.85 -19.70 2.10
CA GLN A 182 9.85 -20.16 3.09
C GLN A 182 9.48 -21.49 3.76
N THR A 183 8.21 -21.89 3.70
CA THR A 183 7.72 -23.15 4.25
C THR A 183 6.88 -23.90 3.21
N PRO A 184 7.49 -24.34 2.10
CA PRO A 184 6.75 -24.95 0.99
C PRO A 184 6.20 -26.36 1.31
N THR A 185 6.42 -26.84 2.53
CA THR A 185 5.88 -28.10 3.08
C THR A 185 4.62 -27.89 3.94
N THR A 186 4.06 -26.68 3.93
CA THR A 186 2.87 -26.30 4.68
C THR A 186 1.83 -25.67 3.75
N LEU A 187 0.63 -26.23 3.74
CA LEU A 187 -0.55 -25.66 3.08
C LEU A 187 -1.48 -25.06 4.13
N VAL A 188 -1.89 -23.82 3.93
CA VAL A 188 -2.89 -23.15 4.76
C VAL A 188 -4.18 -23.01 3.97
N MET A 189 -5.28 -23.36 4.63
CA MET A 189 -6.64 -23.32 4.09
C MET A 189 -7.49 -22.53 5.08
N SER A 190 -8.15 -21.48 4.61
CA SER A 190 -8.81 -20.51 5.47
C SER A 190 -10.25 -20.21 5.03
N VAL A 191 -11.07 -19.84 6.00
CA VAL A 191 -12.38 -19.23 5.80
C VAL A 191 -12.46 -17.97 6.64
N HIS A 192 -12.65 -16.82 5.99
CA HIS A 192 -13.01 -15.59 6.67
C HIS A 192 -14.52 -15.40 6.59
N THR A 193 -15.16 -15.14 7.72
CA THR A 193 -16.64 -15.07 7.82
C THR A 193 -17.05 -14.03 8.84
N GLN A 194 -18.26 -13.48 8.66
CA GLN A 194 -18.93 -12.63 9.63
C GLN A 194 -20.26 -13.23 10.11
N ALA A 195 -20.45 -14.54 9.96
CA ALA A 195 -21.70 -15.23 10.31
C ALA A 195 -22.13 -15.02 11.77
N ALA A 196 -21.17 -14.82 12.69
CA ALA A 196 -21.44 -14.52 14.10
C ALA A 196 -21.76 -13.04 14.40
N GLY A 197 -21.82 -12.18 13.38
CA GLY A 197 -22.03 -10.73 13.50
C GLY A 197 -20.74 -9.91 13.65
N TYR A 198 -19.58 -10.56 13.75
CA TYR A 198 -18.24 -9.94 13.79
C TYR A 198 -17.25 -10.81 12.98
N PRO A 199 -16.16 -10.23 12.44
CA PRO A 199 -15.21 -10.98 11.62
C PRO A 199 -14.56 -12.13 12.39
N GLN A 200 -14.50 -13.29 11.76
CA GLN A 200 -13.89 -14.52 12.27
C GLN A 200 -13.02 -15.13 11.18
N LEU A 201 -11.96 -15.79 11.61
CA LEU A 201 -11.04 -16.55 10.77
C LEU A 201 -10.98 -17.98 11.27
N PHE A 202 -11.27 -18.93 10.38
CA PHE A 202 -11.02 -20.35 10.59
C PHE A 202 -9.91 -20.79 9.65
N SER A 203 -8.71 -21.04 10.18
CA SER A 203 -7.57 -21.50 9.39
C SER A 203 -7.10 -22.88 9.85
N GLN A 204 -6.79 -23.74 8.89
CA GLN A 204 -6.16 -25.03 9.12
C GLN A 204 -4.81 -25.11 8.41
N TRP A 205 -3.81 -25.55 9.15
CA TRP A 205 -2.43 -25.68 8.69
C TRP A 205 -2.11 -27.16 8.48
N ALA A 206 -1.96 -27.59 7.24
CA ALA A 206 -1.49 -28.92 6.89
C ALA A 206 0.04 -28.88 6.75
N THR A 207 0.75 -29.29 7.80
CA THR A 207 2.22 -29.28 7.88
C THR A 207 2.82 -30.66 7.57
N GLY A 208 4.10 -30.69 7.20
CA GLY A 208 4.84 -31.94 6.99
C GLY A 208 4.50 -32.63 5.66
N LEU A 209 3.97 -31.85 4.72
CA LEU A 209 3.73 -32.29 3.35
C LEU A 209 5.07 -32.44 2.61
N PRO A 210 5.10 -33.17 1.47
CA PRO A 210 6.18 -33.03 0.51
C PRO A 210 6.38 -31.55 0.13
N ASP A 211 7.59 -31.19 -0.27
CA ASP A 211 7.88 -29.83 -0.75
C ASP A 211 7.03 -29.53 -2.00
N LEU A 212 5.99 -28.71 -1.82
CA LEU A 212 4.99 -28.38 -2.83
C LEU A 212 5.58 -27.53 -3.96
N SER A 213 6.81 -27.00 -3.80
CA SER A 213 7.51 -26.25 -4.84
C SER A 213 8.19 -27.13 -5.88
N GLN A 214 8.31 -28.44 -5.65
CA GLN A 214 9.05 -29.35 -6.54
C GLN A 214 8.22 -29.85 -7.73
N SER A 215 6.90 -29.91 -7.60
CA SER A 215 5.99 -30.48 -8.59
C SER A 215 4.65 -29.75 -8.65
N PHE A 216 3.88 -30.01 -9.70
CA PHE A 216 2.48 -29.61 -9.74
C PHE A 216 1.67 -30.45 -8.74
N HIS A 217 0.80 -29.78 -8.00
CA HIS A 217 -0.17 -30.38 -7.08
C HIS A 217 -1.57 -29.88 -7.40
N ARG A 218 -2.59 -30.68 -7.09
CA ARG A 218 -4.00 -30.28 -7.21
C ARG A 218 -4.50 -29.80 -5.86
N PHE A 219 -4.75 -28.51 -5.74
CA PHE A 219 -5.35 -27.89 -4.56
C PHE A 219 -6.82 -27.65 -4.87
N GLY A 220 -7.72 -28.15 -4.02
CA GLY A 220 -9.15 -27.97 -4.27
C GLY A 220 -10.00 -27.95 -3.03
N VAL A 221 -11.20 -27.40 -3.19
CA VAL A 221 -12.22 -27.31 -2.14
C VAL A 221 -13.55 -27.77 -2.70
N ASP A 222 -14.22 -28.66 -1.98
CA ASP A 222 -15.64 -28.97 -2.16
C ASP A 222 -16.44 -28.14 -1.17
N TRP A 223 -17.11 -27.11 -1.67
CA TRP A 223 -17.90 -26.19 -0.88
C TRP A 223 -19.38 -26.54 -1.05
N GLU A 224 -19.95 -27.22 -0.05
CA GLU A 224 -21.36 -27.58 0.01
C GLU A 224 -22.12 -26.61 0.95
N PRO A 225 -23.47 -26.56 0.90
CA PRO A 225 -24.24 -25.68 1.78
C PRO A 225 -24.06 -25.93 3.27
N ASP A 226 -23.69 -27.14 3.68
CA ASP A 226 -23.58 -27.56 5.08
C ASP A 226 -22.15 -27.86 5.52
N LYS A 227 -21.22 -28.14 4.59
CA LYS A 227 -19.81 -28.38 4.89
C LYS A 227 -18.88 -27.91 3.78
N ILE A 228 -17.65 -27.60 4.15
CA ILE A 228 -16.53 -27.33 3.25
C ILE A 228 -15.49 -28.43 3.48
N THR A 229 -15.00 -29.06 2.42
CA THR A 229 -13.92 -30.06 2.48
C THR A 229 -12.77 -29.64 1.59
N TYR A 230 -11.56 -29.52 2.13
CA TYR A 230 -10.35 -29.20 1.39
C TYR A 230 -9.57 -30.45 1.00
N TYR A 231 -8.90 -30.39 -0.15
CA TYR A 231 -8.18 -31.49 -0.75
C TYR A 231 -6.80 -31.07 -1.24
N LEU A 232 -5.85 -32.00 -1.11
CA LEU A 232 -4.56 -31.96 -1.78
C LEU A 232 -4.37 -33.26 -2.56
N ASP A 233 -4.14 -33.15 -3.87
CA ASP A 233 -4.01 -34.27 -4.81
C ASP A 233 -5.19 -35.25 -4.75
N GLY A 234 -6.38 -34.70 -4.51
CA GLY A 234 -7.63 -35.45 -4.37
C GLY A 234 -7.80 -36.20 -3.03
N LYS A 235 -6.91 -35.98 -2.05
CA LYS A 235 -7.03 -36.52 -0.70
C LYS A 235 -7.62 -35.45 0.24
N PRO A 236 -8.66 -35.76 1.03
CA PRO A 236 -9.24 -34.80 1.96
C PRO A 236 -8.23 -34.49 3.08
N LEU A 237 -8.03 -33.20 3.37
CA LEU A 237 -7.14 -32.71 4.43
C LEU A 237 -7.92 -32.19 5.63
N TYR A 238 -8.98 -31.42 5.37
CA TYR A 238 -9.72 -30.72 6.41
C TYR A 238 -11.18 -30.57 6.02
N GLN A 239 -12.06 -30.62 7.02
CA GLN A 239 -13.48 -30.40 6.84
C GLN A 239 -14.02 -29.55 7.99
N LEU A 240 -14.90 -28.62 7.65
CA LEU A 240 -15.61 -27.78 8.59
C LEU A 240 -17.05 -27.56 8.12
N ALA A 241 -17.92 -27.11 9.04
CA ALA A 241 -19.27 -26.68 8.68
C ALA A 241 -19.21 -25.37 7.88
N THR A 242 -20.03 -25.24 6.85
CA THR A 242 -20.10 -24.01 6.04
C THR A 242 -20.69 -22.88 6.90
N PRO A 243 -19.98 -21.74 7.07
CA PRO A 243 -20.53 -20.60 7.77
C PRO A 243 -21.81 -20.07 7.10
N ALA A 244 -22.74 -19.56 7.91
CA ALA A 244 -24.08 -19.22 7.42
C ALA A 244 -24.12 -18.09 6.38
N ASP A 245 -23.08 -17.26 6.28
CA ASP A 245 -22.93 -16.20 5.29
C ASP A 245 -22.22 -16.65 4.00
N LEU A 246 -21.61 -17.85 4.01
CA LEU A 246 -20.91 -18.47 2.87
C LEU A 246 -21.92 -19.21 1.97
N ASN A 247 -22.86 -18.43 1.44
CA ASN A 247 -24.03 -18.88 0.67
C ASN A 247 -24.34 -18.02 -0.58
N LYS A 248 -23.38 -17.20 -1.01
CA LYS A 248 -23.52 -16.23 -2.12
C LYS A 248 -22.62 -16.62 -3.29
N PRO A 249 -22.88 -16.16 -4.53
CA PRO A 249 -21.97 -16.42 -5.64
C PRO A 249 -20.61 -15.79 -5.40
N MET A 250 -19.55 -16.57 -5.62
CA MET A 250 -18.16 -16.13 -5.48
C MET A 250 -17.40 -16.32 -6.79
N TYR A 251 -16.44 -15.43 -7.03
CA TYR A 251 -15.51 -15.50 -8.15
C TYR A 251 -14.14 -15.99 -7.67
N MET A 252 -13.32 -16.52 -8.58
CA MET A 252 -11.99 -17.05 -8.26
C MET A 252 -10.91 -15.97 -8.42
N ILE A 253 -9.84 -16.10 -7.63
CA ILE A 253 -8.63 -15.28 -7.68
C ILE A 253 -7.41 -16.19 -7.62
N ALA A 254 -6.40 -15.89 -8.44
CA ALA A 254 -5.06 -16.45 -8.32
C ALA A 254 -4.03 -15.30 -8.35
N ASN A 255 -3.09 -15.31 -7.42
CA ASN A 255 -2.02 -14.30 -7.35
C ASN A 255 -0.74 -14.86 -6.75
N LEU A 256 0.34 -14.10 -6.89
CA LEU A 256 1.61 -14.32 -6.22
C LEU A 256 2.02 -13.03 -5.49
N ALA A 257 1.75 -12.94 -4.20
CA ALA A 257 2.20 -11.82 -3.38
C ALA A 257 3.69 -11.90 -3.06
N VAL A 258 4.30 -10.75 -2.76
CA VAL A 258 5.70 -10.59 -2.35
C VAL A 258 5.76 -9.72 -1.11
N GLY A 259 6.31 -10.23 -0.02
CA GLY A 259 6.24 -9.54 1.26
C GLY A 259 4.86 -9.66 1.89
N GLY A 260 4.71 -9.00 3.04
CA GLY A 260 3.52 -9.08 3.85
C GLY A 260 3.82 -9.27 5.33
N ASN A 261 2.87 -8.89 6.17
CA ASN A 261 2.91 -9.08 7.63
C ASN A 261 3.06 -10.56 8.01
N TRP A 262 2.56 -11.46 7.16
CA TRP A 262 2.59 -12.90 7.39
C TRP A 262 3.81 -13.61 6.78
N PRO A 263 4.08 -13.50 5.46
CA PRO A 263 5.28 -14.13 4.89
C PRO A 263 6.57 -13.41 5.31
N GLY A 264 6.52 -12.17 5.78
CA GLY A 264 7.69 -11.30 5.97
C GLY A 264 8.24 -10.82 4.63
N SER A 265 9.16 -9.85 4.65
CA SER A 265 9.81 -9.38 3.42
C SER A 265 10.67 -10.46 2.77
N PRO A 266 10.88 -10.42 1.44
CA PRO A 266 11.97 -11.16 0.80
C PRO A 266 13.32 -10.81 1.42
N ASP A 267 14.24 -11.77 1.44
CA ASP A 267 15.62 -11.58 1.86
C ASP A 267 16.60 -12.03 0.77
N TRP A 268 17.89 -12.09 1.08
CA TRP A 268 18.94 -12.50 0.14
C TRP A 268 18.77 -13.94 -0.39
N SER A 269 18.00 -14.79 0.29
CA SER A 269 17.71 -16.16 -0.14
C SER A 269 16.57 -16.24 -1.15
N THR A 270 15.80 -15.16 -1.33
CA THR A 270 14.69 -15.13 -2.28
C THR A 270 15.19 -14.90 -3.70
N HIS A 271 15.11 -15.93 -4.52
CA HIS A 271 15.52 -15.84 -5.92
C HIS A 271 14.41 -15.26 -6.80
N PHE A 272 14.71 -14.15 -7.47
CA PHE A 272 13.86 -13.57 -8.51
C PHE A 272 14.47 -13.82 -9.92
N PRO A 273 13.65 -13.97 -10.98
CA PRO A 273 12.19 -14.00 -10.96
C PRO A 273 11.63 -15.27 -10.31
N ALA A 274 10.60 -15.11 -9.48
CA ALA A 274 9.87 -16.20 -8.83
C ALA A 274 8.60 -16.52 -9.62
N GLN A 275 8.34 -17.80 -9.84
CA GLN A 275 7.31 -18.25 -10.78
C GLN A 275 6.26 -19.13 -10.09
N PHE A 276 5.02 -18.68 -10.11
CA PHE A 276 3.85 -19.47 -9.76
C PHE A 276 3.24 -20.04 -11.05
N GLN A 277 3.39 -21.35 -11.26
CA GLN A 277 3.04 -22.03 -12.50
C GLN A 277 1.72 -22.78 -12.33
N ILE A 278 0.80 -22.63 -13.26
CA ILE A 278 -0.57 -23.12 -13.19
C ILE A 278 -0.87 -23.90 -14.47
N ASP A 279 -1.19 -25.18 -14.32
CA ASP A 279 -1.57 -26.08 -15.42
C ASP A 279 -3.04 -25.85 -15.82
N TYR A 280 -3.93 -25.78 -14.83
CA TYR A 280 -5.34 -25.43 -15.07
C TYR A 280 -6.01 -24.84 -13.83
N ILE A 281 -7.13 -24.14 -14.07
CA ILE A 281 -8.12 -23.79 -13.04
C ILE A 281 -9.49 -24.30 -13.51
N ARG A 282 -10.18 -25.04 -12.66
CA ARG A 282 -11.49 -25.64 -12.98
C ARG A 282 -12.48 -25.45 -11.84
N ALA A 283 -13.75 -25.35 -12.19
CA ALA A 283 -14.86 -25.42 -11.26
C ALA A 283 -15.92 -26.43 -11.75
N TYR A 284 -16.59 -27.06 -10.80
CA TYR A 284 -17.60 -28.09 -11.05
C TYR A 284 -18.82 -27.86 -10.16
N SER A 285 -20.00 -28.26 -10.63
CA SER A 285 -21.18 -28.49 -9.80
C SER A 285 -21.34 -29.98 -9.50
N ASP A 286 -22.13 -30.33 -8.49
CA ASP A 286 -22.54 -31.72 -8.29
C ASP A 286 -23.43 -32.22 -9.45
N LEU A 287 -23.58 -33.55 -9.60
CA LEU A 287 -24.49 -34.15 -10.59
C LEU A 287 -25.96 -34.22 -10.12
N GLY A 288 -26.21 -33.94 -8.83
CA GLY A 288 -27.53 -34.05 -8.17
C GLY A 288 -28.29 -32.72 -8.03
N GLY A 289 -27.60 -31.58 -8.08
CA GLY A 289 -28.19 -30.26 -8.18
C GLY A 289 -28.46 -29.91 -9.64
N ALA A 290 -29.65 -29.39 -9.93
CA ALA A 290 -29.84 -28.67 -11.17
C ALA A 290 -28.85 -27.50 -11.19
N ALA A 291 -27.75 -27.65 -11.93
CA ALA A 291 -26.90 -26.52 -12.28
C ALA A 291 -27.84 -25.40 -12.77
N PRO A 292 -27.76 -24.16 -12.24
CA PRO A 292 -28.23 -23.06 -13.04
C PRO A 292 -27.48 -23.21 -14.37
N ALA A 293 -28.22 -23.32 -15.47
CA ALA A 293 -27.60 -23.32 -16.79
C ALA A 293 -26.55 -22.18 -16.81
N PRO A 294 -25.38 -22.35 -17.46
CA PRO A 294 -24.52 -21.22 -17.73
C PRO A 294 -25.42 -20.19 -18.38
N THR A 295 -25.77 -19.15 -17.64
CA THR A 295 -26.61 -18.10 -18.17
C THR A 295 -25.65 -17.42 -19.13
N PRO A 296 -25.82 -17.54 -20.47
CA PRO A 296 -25.01 -16.72 -21.37
C PRO A 296 -25.23 -15.30 -20.88
N ALA A 297 -24.16 -14.65 -20.41
CA ALA A 297 -24.19 -13.42 -19.61
C ALA A 297 -25.54 -12.73 -19.76
N ALA A 298 -26.49 -13.03 -18.86
CA ALA A 298 -27.73 -12.28 -18.88
C ALA A 298 -27.26 -10.83 -18.74
N PRO A 299 -27.75 -9.91 -19.60
CA PRO A 299 -27.41 -8.51 -19.43
C PRO A 299 -27.64 -8.22 -17.96
N THR A 300 -26.58 -7.70 -17.32
CA THR A 300 -26.52 -7.26 -15.93
C THR A 300 -27.93 -6.84 -15.50
N PRO A 301 -28.47 -7.31 -14.34
CA PRO A 301 -29.74 -6.77 -13.85
C PRO A 301 -29.63 -5.26 -13.98
N ALA A 302 -30.53 -4.65 -14.76
CA ALA A 302 -30.45 -3.23 -15.04
C ALA A 302 -30.18 -2.52 -13.71
N PRO A 303 -29.12 -1.71 -13.61
CA PRO A 303 -28.84 -0.98 -12.39
C PRO A 303 -30.13 -0.25 -12.02
N ALA A 304 -30.51 -0.29 -10.75
CA ALA A 304 -31.75 0.32 -10.26
C ALA A 304 -31.96 1.68 -10.94
N VAL A 305 -33.04 1.82 -11.71
CA VAL A 305 -33.33 3.08 -12.39
C VAL A 305 -33.83 4.04 -11.33
N ASP A 306 -32.98 5.00 -10.95
CA ASP A 306 -33.45 6.13 -10.16
C ASP A 306 -34.30 7.00 -11.09
N THR A 307 -35.62 6.94 -10.91
CA THR A 307 -36.60 7.63 -11.75
C THR A 307 -37.15 8.82 -10.99
N ALA A 308 -37.06 10.02 -11.58
CA ALA A 308 -37.85 11.13 -11.10
C ALA A 308 -39.34 10.83 -11.32
N VAL A 309 -40.16 11.10 -10.29
CA VAL A 309 -41.62 11.09 -10.38
C VAL A 309 -42.05 12.32 -11.19
N SER A 310 -43.01 12.15 -12.12
CA SER A 310 -43.51 13.17 -13.07
C SER A 310 -43.34 14.65 -12.64
N GLY A 311 -42.56 15.42 -13.40
CA GLY A 311 -42.24 16.82 -13.13
C GLY A 311 -40.78 17.16 -13.44
N SER A 312 -40.35 18.40 -13.16
CA SER A 312 -38.93 18.78 -13.20
C SER A 312 -38.24 18.35 -11.90
N GLY A 313 -37.11 17.64 -11.97
CA GLY A 313 -36.44 17.09 -10.80
C GLY A 313 -34.91 17.19 -10.85
N THR A 314 -34.28 16.96 -9.70
CA THR A 314 -32.82 16.79 -9.60
C THR A 314 -32.51 15.34 -9.29
N ILE A 315 -31.74 14.70 -10.16
CA ILE A 315 -31.36 13.29 -10.08
C ILE A 315 -29.88 13.27 -9.73
N VAL A 316 -29.56 12.88 -8.50
CA VAL A 316 -28.17 12.80 -8.03
C VAL A 316 -27.65 11.39 -8.27
N ALA A 317 -26.66 11.25 -9.14
CA ALA A 317 -26.03 9.96 -9.37
C ALA A 317 -25.37 9.46 -8.06
N ALA A 318 -25.70 8.24 -7.64
CA ALA A 318 -25.06 7.65 -6.47
C ALA A 318 -23.58 7.39 -6.73
N ALA A 319 -22.72 7.51 -5.71
CA ALA A 319 -21.33 7.07 -5.78
C ALA A 319 -21.31 5.54 -5.94
N GLY A 320 -20.71 5.00 -7.02
CA GLY A 320 -20.74 3.55 -7.26
C GLY A 320 -20.70 3.12 -8.73
N TYR A 321 -21.20 1.92 -8.99
CA TYR A 321 -21.27 1.28 -10.31
C TYR A 321 -22.27 1.97 -11.27
N GLY A 322 -22.15 1.69 -12.57
CA GLY A 322 -22.74 2.39 -13.70
C GLY A 322 -24.26 2.33 -13.72
N GLN A 323 -24.88 3.40 -13.21
CA GLN A 323 -26.33 3.51 -13.08
C GLN A 323 -27.01 3.87 -14.40
N THR A 324 -28.25 3.43 -14.58
CA THR A 324 -29.13 3.97 -15.63
C THR A 324 -30.04 5.04 -15.01
N LEU A 325 -29.93 6.28 -15.46
CA LEU A 325 -30.67 7.44 -14.96
C LEU A 325 -31.77 7.85 -15.94
N SER A 326 -32.93 8.28 -15.43
CA SER A 326 -34.03 8.78 -16.27
C SER A 326 -34.82 9.94 -15.64
N GLY A 327 -34.97 11.03 -16.40
CA GLY A 327 -35.65 12.29 -16.03
C GLY A 327 -37.18 12.26 -15.89
N GLY A 328 -37.89 11.31 -16.51
CA GLY A 328 -39.33 11.46 -16.66
C GLY A 328 -39.69 12.62 -17.60
N SER A 329 -40.67 13.47 -17.23
CA SER A 329 -41.14 14.59 -18.05
C SER A 329 -40.98 15.92 -17.33
N GLY A 330 -40.21 16.85 -17.88
CA GLY A 330 -39.90 18.12 -17.22
C GLY A 330 -38.49 18.57 -17.58
N ALA A 331 -38.00 19.63 -16.92
CA ALA A 331 -36.61 20.04 -17.01
C ALA A 331 -35.81 19.41 -15.87
N ASP A 332 -35.05 18.37 -16.16
CA ASP A 332 -34.34 17.59 -15.16
C ASP A 332 -32.86 17.95 -15.07
N VAL A 333 -32.28 17.86 -13.86
CA VAL A 333 -30.85 18.10 -13.62
C VAL A 333 -30.20 16.82 -13.11
N PHE A 334 -29.29 16.26 -13.91
CA PHE A 334 -28.51 15.07 -13.56
C PHE A 334 -27.19 15.50 -12.91
N VAL A 335 -27.02 15.26 -11.61
CA VAL A 335 -25.91 15.77 -10.81
C VAL A 335 -24.93 14.65 -10.45
N PHE A 336 -23.66 14.84 -10.79
CA PHE A 336 -22.57 13.95 -10.43
C PHE A 336 -21.68 14.61 -9.38
N ARG A 337 -21.81 14.17 -8.12
CA ARG A 337 -21.05 14.73 -6.98
C ARG A 337 -19.71 14.05 -6.73
N SER A 338 -19.52 12.85 -7.29
CA SER A 338 -18.27 12.09 -7.25
C SER A 338 -18.10 11.29 -8.54
N GLN A 339 -16.86 10.91 -8.84
CA GLN A 339 -16.56 10.13 -10.04
C GLN A 339 -17.16 8.72 -9.90
N PRO A 340 -17.96 8.25 -10.88
CA PRO A 340 -18.50 6.89 -10.84
C PRO A 340 -17.43 5.85 -11.21
N TRP A 341 -17.53 4.64 -10.66
CA TRP A 341 -16.56 3.55 -10.85
C TRP A 341 -16.69 2.89 -12.23
N THR A 342 -17.93 2.88 -12.73
CA THR A 342 -18.26 2.59 -14.12
C THR A 342 -19.19 3.70 -14.61
N PRO A 343 -19.10 4.14 -15.87
CA PRO A 343 -19.86 5.27 -16.37
C PRO A 343 -21.36 5.06 -16.21
N ALA A 344 -22.09 6.09 -15.79
CA ALA A 344 -23.55 6.06 -15.79
C ALA A 344 -24.09 6.10 -17.23
N THR A 345 -25.38 5.80 -17.42
CA THR A 345 -26.10 5.92 -18.69
C THR A 345 -27.36 6.74 -18.47
N ILE A 346 -27.57 7.80 -19.25
CA ILE A 346 -28.85 8.53 -19.26
C ILE A 346 -29.61 8.12 -20.52
N THR A 347 -30.84 7.63 -20.36
CA THR A 347 -31.61 7.03 -21.48
C THR A 347 -32.63 7.96 -22.13
N ASN A 348 -33.01 9.05 -21.47
CA ASN A 348 -34.10 9.93 -21.91
C ASN A 348 -33.77 11.43 -21.85
N PHE A 349 -32.50 11.81 -21.97
CA PHE A 349 -32.06 13.21 -21.90
C PHE A 349 -32.70 14.06 -23.01
N GLN A 350 -33.46 15.08 -22.64
CA GLN A 350 -34.10 16.03 -23.54
C GLN A 350 -33.23 17.27 -23.73
N LEU A 351 -32.57 17.37 -24.89
CA LEU A 351 -31.69 18.49 -25.20
C LEU A 351 -32.41 19.84 -25.11
N GLY A 352 -31.85 20.79 -24.36
CA GLY A 352 -32.42 22.13 -24.16
C GLY A 352 -33.52 22.21 -23.10
N VAL A 353 -33.90 21.08 -22.52
CA VAL A 353 -34.86 20.97 -21.42
C VAL A 353 -34.13 20.45 -20.17
N ASP A 354 -33.41 19.34 -20.31
CA ASP A 354 -32.59 18.73 -19.25
C ASP A 354 -31.17 19.32 -19.21
N ARG A 355 -30.50 19.13 -18.08
CA ARG A 355 -29.12 19.58 -17.84
C ARG A 355 -28.30 18.52 -17.12
N LEU A 356 -27.04 18.44 -17.50
CA LEU A 356 -26.00 17.65 -16.85
C LEU A 356 -25.14 18.57 -15.97
N ASP A 357 -24.94 18.20 -14.71
CA ASP A 357 -24.08 18.89 -13.77
C ASP A 357 -22.95 17.96 -13.31
N VAL A 358 -21.72 18.29 -13.73
CA VAL A 358 -20.47 17.59 -13.39
C VAL A 358 -19.48 18.50 -12.68
N SER A 359 -19.88 19.69 -12.24
CA SER A 359 -18.94 20.72 -11.76
C SER A 359 -18.17 20.27 -10.53
N ALA A 360 -18.75 19.38 -9.71
CA ALA A 360 -18.07 18.80 -8.55
C ALA A 360 -16.85 17.94 -8.92
N LEU A 361 -16.76 17.46 -10.17
CA LEU A 361 -15.67 16.60 -10.67
C LEU A 361 -14.51 17.39 -11.28
N GLU A 362 -14.70 18.68 -11.54
CA GLU A 362 -13.75 19.54 -12.26
C GLU A 362 -12.66 20.13 -11.34
N GLY A 363 -12.49 19.60 -10.12
CA GLY A 363 -11.36 19.94 -9.24
C GLY A 363 -11.31 21.41 -8.78
N GLY A 364 -12.45 22.10 -8.71
CA GLY A 364 -12.50 23.53 -8.36
C GLY A 364 -12.27 24.50 -9.53
N TYR A 365 -12.44 24.03 -10.77
CA TYR A 365 -12.46 24.88 -11.96
C TYR A 365 -13.41 26.08 -11.81
N SER A 366 -12.94 27.26 -12.22
CA SER A 366 -13.64 28.56 -12.07
C SER A 366 -13.87 29.29 -13.39
N GLY A 367 -13.51 28.68 -14.52
CA GLY A 367 -13.78 29.21 -15.84
C GLY A 367 -15.23 29.00 -16.29
N SER A 368 -15.57 29.48 -17.48
CA SER A 368 -16.95 29.46 -18.00
C SER A 368 -17.18 28.45 -19.13
N ASN A 369 -16.14 27.76 -19.58
CA ASN A 369 -16.19 26.82 -20.70
C ASN A 369 -15.30 25.59 -20.43
N PRO A 370 -15.71 24.68 -19.53
CA PRO A 370 -14.90 23.53 -19.15
C PRO A 370 -14.59 22.59 -20.33
N VAL A 371 -15.43 22.60 -21.38
CA VAL A 371 -15.19 21.84 -22.61
C VAL A 371 -14.06 22.46 -23.43
N GLY A 372 -14.09 23.79 -23.62
CA GLY A 372 -13.02 24.50 -24.33
C GLY A 372 -11.70 24.49 -23.57
N ASP A 373 -11.75 24.50 -22.25
CA ASP A 373 -10.59 24.55 -21.36
C ASP A 373 -10.02 23.15 -21.03
N GLY A 374 -10.62 22.09 -21.58
CA GLY A 374 -10.10 20.73 -21.53
C GLY A 374 -10.41 19.93 -20.26
N TYR A 375 -11.24 20.47 -19.35
CA TYR A 375 -11.73 19.80 -18.15
C TYR A 375 -12.84 18.79 -18.46
N VAL A 376 -13.63 19.05 -19.49
CA VAL A 376 -14.68 18.15 -19.99
C VAL A 376 -14.38 17.78 -21.44
N ARG A 377 -14.42 16.49 -21.75
CA ARG A 377 -14.32 15.98 -23.13
C ARG A 377 -15.59 15.25 -23.53
N LEU A 378 -16.05 15.54 -24.74
CA LEU A 378 -17.20 14.89 -25.36
C LEU A 378 -16.70 13.97 -26.47
N LEU A 379 -17.10 12.71 -26.44
CA LEU A 379 -16.79 11.72 -27.47
C LEU A 379 -18.08 11.11 -28.02
N ASP A 380 -18.08 10.73 -29.29
CA ASP A 380 -19.17 9.96 -29.89
C ASP A 380 -19.19 8.55 -29.26
N ASP A 381 -20.38 8.04 -28.92
CA ASP A 381 -20.53 6.70 -28.38
C ASP A 381 -20.58 5.60 -29.45
N GLY A 382 -20.69 5.97 -30.73
CA GLY A 382 -20.82 5.08 -31.89
C GLY A 382 -22.24 4.57 -32.13
N ALA A 383 -23.22 5.01 -31.33
CA ALA A 383 -24.62 4.60 -31.37
C ALA A 383 -25.60 5.79 -31.37
N GLY A 384 -25.11 7.00 -31.67
CA GLY A 384 -25.91 8.22 -31.74
C GLY A 384 -26.09 8.96 -30.41
N GLY A 385 -25.36 8.55 -29.38
CA GLY A 385 -25.22 9.22 -28.08
C GLY A 385 -23.87 9.93 -27.92
N THR A 386 -23.64 10.47 -26.72
CA THR A 386 -22.42 11.21 -26.38
C THR A 386 -21.86 10.73 -25.06
N LYS A 387 -20.58 10.37 -25.05
CA LYS A 387 -19.79 10.09 -23.84
C LYS A 387 -19.26 11.39 -23.25
N VAL A 388 -19.44 11.57 -21.95
CA VAL A 388 -18.91 12.72 -21.19
C VAL A 388 -17.79 12.23 -20.28
N LEU A 389 -16.60 12.75 -20.51
CA LEU A 389 -15.41 12.49 -19.71
C LEU A 389 -15.01 13.75 -18.97
N VAL A 390 -14.62 13.64 -17.71
CA VAL A 390 -14.29 14.78 -16.85
C VAL A 390 -12.95 14.55 -16.16
N THR A 391 -12.15 15.60 -16.05
CA THR A 391 -10.89 15.59 -15.30
C THR A 391 -10.85 16.76 -14.34
N SER A 392 -10.19 16.57 -13.19
CA SER A 392 -9.82 17.65 -12.28
C SER A 392 -8.51 18.35 -12.70
N ASN A 393 -7.80 17.79 -13.70
CA ASN A 393 -6.55 18.31 -14.24
C ASN A 393 -6.54 18.19 -15.78
N PRO A 394 -6.58 19.28 -16.55
CA PRO A 394 -6.69 19.25 -18.02
C PRO A 394 -5.49 18.62 -18.73
N GLY A 395 -4.35 18.42 -18.03
CA GLY A 395 -3.19 17.67 -18.51
C GLY A 395 -3.25 16.15 -18.27
N ALA A 396 -4.21 15.65 -17.48
CA ALA A 396 -4.44 14.24 -17.21
C ALA A 396 -5.49 13.64 -18.16
N TRP A 397 -5.46 12.31 -18.34
CA TRP A 397 -6.52 11.62 -19.09
C TRP A 397 -7.84 11.68 -18.31
N PRO A 398 -8.94 12.17 -18.92
CA PRO A 398 -10.19 12.37 -18.22
C PRO A 398 -10.94 11.06 -17.98
N SER A 399 -11.63 11.00 -16.86
CA SER A 399 -12.41 9.86 -16.41
C SER A 399 -13.74 9.79 -17.14
N TYR A 400 -14.17 8.60 -17.54
CA TYR A 400 -15.46 8.43 -18.21
C TYR A 400 -16.60 8.40 -17.20
N VAL A 401 -17.43 9.46 -17.21
CA VAL A 401 -18.45 9.71 -16.17
C VAL A 401 -19.82 9.22 -16.59
N VAL A 402 -20.29 9.56 -17.80
CA VAL A 402 -21.66 9.24 -18.23
C VAL A 402 -21.79 9.12 -19.75
N ASP A 403 -22.60 8.17 -20.18
CA ASP A 403 -23.07 7.96 -21.54
C ASP A 403 -24.48 8.54 -21.72
N VAL A 404 -24.63 9.60 -22.51
CA VAL A 404 -25.93 10.24 -22.77
C VAL A 404 -26.51 9.69 -24.07
N LYS A 405 -27.49 8.79 -23.97
CA LYS A 405 -28.11 8.15 -25.14
C LYS A 405 -29.05 9.10 -25.86
N GLY A 406 -29.07 8.99 -27.19
CA GLY A 406 -29.97 9.76 -28.06
C GLY A 406 -29.59 11.23 -28.29
N VAL A 407 -28.49 11.71 -27.70
CA VAL A 407 -27.92 13.04 -27.96
C VAL A 407 -26.62 12.87 -28.73
N SER A 408 -26.63 13.23 -30.02
CA SER A 408 -25.41 13.15 -30.85
C SER A 408 -24.31 14.11 -30.38
N LEU A 409 -23.04 13.75 -30.63
CA LEU A 409 -21.89 14.60 -30.30
C LEU A 409 -22.03 16.02 -30.84
N SER A 410 -22.49 16.17 -32.08
CA SER A 410 -22.70 17.49 -32.70
C SER A 410 -23.72 18.37 -31.96
N ALA A 411 -24.77 17.76 -31.41
CA ALA A 411 -25.81 18.45 -30.67
C ALA A 411 -25.36 18.74 -29.22
N ALA A 412 -24.57 17.84 -28.63
CA ALA A 412 -23.96 18.04 -27.31
C ALA A 412 -22.93 19.19 -27.31
N SER A 413 -22.05 19.23 -28.32
CA SER A 413 -21.00 20.26 -28.46
C SER A 413 -21.55 21.66 -28.75
N ALA A 414 -22.82 21.79 -29.16
CA ALA A 414 -23.50 23.09 -29.32
C ALA A 414 -23.95 23.71 -27.97
N GLY A 415 -23.54 23.14 -26.83
CA GLY A 415 -23.83 23.64 -25.48
C GLY A 415 -25.11 23.09 -24.85
N GLY A 416 -25.78 22.15 -25.52
CA GLY A 416 -27.10 21.66 -25.10
C GLY A 416 -27.10 20.71 -23.90
N LEU A 417 -25.96 20.12 -23.52
CA LEU A 417 -25.88 19.21 -22.35
C LEU A 417 -25.83 19.96 -21.01
N PHE A 418 -25.19 21.14 -20.96
CA PHE A 418 -24.91 21.85 -19.70
C PHE A 418 -25.79 23.10 -19.50
N GLY A 419 -26.48 23.57 -20.55
CA GLY A 419 -27.30 24.79 -20.52
C GLY A 419 -26.50 26.09 -20.77
N VAL A 420 -27.17 27.25 -20.69
CA VAL A 420 -26.52 28.56 -20.85
C VAL A 420 -25.72 28.88 -19.57
N ALA A 421 -24.39 28.81 -19.68
CA ALA A 421 -23.36 29.07 -18.66
C ALA A 421 -23.53 28.31 -17.32
N GLN A 422 -22.55 27.47 -16.98
CA GLN A 422 -22.39 26.96 -15.60
C GLN A 422 -22.18 28.17 -14.67
N SER A 423 -23.23 28.62 -14.00
CA SER A 423 -23.09 29.50 -12.84
C SER A 423 -22.72 28.61 -11.66
N PRO A 424 -21.77 29.01 -10.79
CA PRO A 424 -21.32 28.19 -9.67
C PRO A 424 -22.51 27.76 -8.81
N ALA A 425 -22.61 26.46 -8.52
CA ALA A 425 -23.57 25.96 -7.54
C ALA A 425 -23.24 26.54 -6.16
N PRO A 426 -24.23 26.99 -5.36
CA PRO A 426 -24.00 27.42 -3.99
C PRO A 426 -23.56 26.24 -3.13
N ALA A 427 -22.57 26.45 -2.25
CA ALA A 427 -22.26 25.53 -1.17
C ALA A 427 -23.53 25.20 -0.36
N PRO A 428 -23.69 23.99 0.21
CA PRO A 428 -24.85 23.65 1.02
C PRO A 428 -24.93 24.60 2.22
N SER A 429 -25.78 25.62 2.14
CA SER A 429 -26.11 26.51 3.25
C SER A 429 -27.37 26.01 3.93
N SER A 430 -27.29 25.60 5.19
CA SER A 430 -28.42 25.68 6.11
C SER A 430 -28.47 27.10 6.67
N GLY A 431 -29.59 27.79 6.52
CA GLY A 431 -29.73 29.18 6.93
C GLY A 431 -29.55 29.42 8.44
N ALA A 432 -28.96 30.59 8.74
CA ALA A 432 -29.02 31.39 9.96
C ALA A 432 -28.88 30.69 11.33
N GLY A 433 -27.64 30.73 11.86
CA GLY A 433 -27.34 30.76 13.29
C GLY A 433 -27.50 29.45 14.08
N GLY A 434 -26.37 28.79 14.36
CA GLY A 434 -26.31 27.65 15.29
C GLY A 434 -26.52 26.29 14.62
N ALA A 435 -25.84 26.06 13.50
CA ALA A 435 -25.96 24.85 12.71
C ALA A 435 -25.28 23.65 13.39
N VAL A 436 -25.91 22.47 13.32
CA VAL A 436 -25.29 21.19 13.65
C VAL A 436 -24.76 20.56 12.37
N VAL A 437 -23.44 20.54 12.21
CA VAL A 437 -22.77 19.96 11.05
C VAL A 437 -22.31 18.55 11.39
N VAL A 438 -22.90 17.53 10.75
CA VAL A 438 -22.57 16.13 11.01
C VAL A 438 -21.53 15.66 9.98
N ALA A 439 -20.35 15.25 10.45
CA ALA A 439 -19.32 14.68 9.59
C ALA A 439 -19.70 13.27 9.14
N GLY A 440 -19.70 13.00 7.83
CA GLY A 440 -19.71 11.64 7.27
C GLY A 440 -18.27 11.16 7.07
N GLY A 441 -17.98 9.89 7.36
CA GLY A 441 -16.64 9.36 7.64
C GLY A 441 -15.55 9.37 6.55
N TYR A 442 -15.59 10.29 5.57
CA TYR A 442 -14.61 10.45 4.49
C TYR A 442 -14.26 11.93 4.24
N GLY A 443 -13.14 12.43 4.77
CA GLY A 443 -12.34 13.51 4.16
C GLY A 443 -13.03 14.83 3.84
N GLN A 444 -14.11 15.16 4.54
CA GLN A 444 -14.99 16.27 4.13
C GLN A 444 -14.38 17.62 4.51
N SER A 445 -14.51 18.58 3.60
CA SER A 445 -14.39 20.01 3.95
C SER A 445 -15.71 20.47 4.55
N LEU A 446 -15.68 20.77 5.84
CA LEU A 446 -16.83 21.22 6.62
C LEU A 446 -16.75 22.73 6.80
N SER A 447 -17.87 23.42 6.58
CA SER A 447 -17.99 24.86 6.84
C SER A 447 -19.41 25.20 7.26
N ALA A 448 -19.57 26.13 8.20
CA ALA A 448 -20.89 26.62 8.62
C ALA A 448 -21.04 28.13 8.37
N THR A 449 -22.28 28.63 8.27
CA THR A 449 -22.53 30.07 8.09
C THR A 449 -22.69 30.74 9.45
N GLY A 450 -22.04 31.88 9.64
CA GLY A 450 -21.87 32.59 10.92
C GLY A 450 -22.93 32.39 12.02
N GLY A 451 -22.45 32.09 13.22
CA GLY A 451 -23.24 31.71 14.39
C GLY A 451 -22.37 30.85 15.32
N ALA A 452 -22.96 30.32 16.39
CA ALA A 452 -22.30 29.35 17.28
C ALA A 452 -22.58 27.92 16.80
N ASP A 453 -21.75 27.40 15.89
CA ASP A 453 -22.00 26.14 15.20
C ASP A 453 -21.43 24.94 15.97
N THR A 454 -22.03 23.76 15.83
CA THR A 454 -21.56 22.52 16.49
C THR A 454 -21.26 21.45 15.45
N PHE A 455 -20.00 21.03 15.37
CA PHE A 455 -19.54 19.97 14.47
C PHE A 455 -19.51 18.64 15.21
N VAL A 456 -20.35 17.70 14.78
CA VAL A 456 -20.58 16.41 15.47
C VAL A 456 -19.95 15.26 14.70
N PHE A 457 -19.13 14.49 15.39
CA PHE A 457 -18.44 13.31 14.85
C PHE A 457 -18.99 12.05 15.49
N LYS A 458 -19.73 11.25 14.71
CA LYS A 458 -20.48 10.08 15.22
C LYS A 458 -19.69 8.77 15.14
N SER A 459 -18.61 8.74 14.36
CA SER A 459 -17.73 7.58 14.18
C SER A 459 -16.31 8.07 13.85
N LEU A 460 -15.30 7.24 14.11
CA LEU A 460 -13.94 7.53 13.68
C LEU A 460 -13.93 7.64 12.14
N PRO A 461 -13.37 8.72 11.57
CA PRO A 461 -13.32 8.89 10.13
C PRO A 461 -12.18 8.06 9.52
N TRP A 462 -12.37 7.57 8.29
CA TRP A 462 -11.31 6.89 7.53
C TRP A 462 -10.28 7.89 7.00
N THR A 463 -10.72 9.10 6.68
CA THR A 463 -9.87 10.25 6.34
C THR A 463 -10.32 11.49 7.13
N PRO A 464 -9.40 12.27 7.72
CA PRO A 464 -9.73 13.40 8.59
C PRO A 464 -10.55 14.46 7.86
N ALA A 465 -11.54 15.04 8.55
CA ALA A 465 -12.26 16.20 8.04
C ALA A 465 -11.37 17.45 8.08
N SER A 466 -11.72 18.51 7.35
CA SER A 466 -11.12 19.83 7.51
C SER A 466 -12.19 20.88 7.76
N ILE A 467 -11.93 21.82 8.67
CA ILE A 467 -12.80 22.97 8.91
C ILE A 467 -12.00 24.24 8.64
N SER A 468 -12.44 25.02 7.65
CA SER A 468 -11.72 26.22 7.19
C SER A 468 -12.18 27.53 7.84
N ASN A 469 -13.30 27.51 8.54
CA ASN A 469 -13.91 28.70 9.13
C ASN A 469 -14.32 28.55 10.61
N PHE A 470 -13.65 27.66 11.35
CA PHE A 470 -13.91 27.42 12.76
C PHE A 470 -13.58 28.65 13.62
N GLN A 471 -14.54 29.14 14.40
CA GLN A 471 -14.41 30.29 15.29
C GLN A 471 -14.25 29.86 16.76
N VAL A 472 -13.03 30.05 17.29
CA VAL A 472 -12.72 29.70 18.69
C VAL A 472 -13.58 30.51 19.67
N GLY A 473 -14.23 29.82 20.61
CA GLY A 473 -15.11 30.40 21.62
C GLY A 473 -16.55 30.68 21.13
N VAL A 474 -16.83 30.44 19.85
CA VAL A 474 -18.15 30.56 19.24
C VAL A 474 -18.64 29.19 18.78
N ASP A 475 -17.81 28.45 18.05
CA ASP A 475 -18.10 27.11 17.55
C ASP A 475 -17.69 26.01 18.53
N ARG A 476 -18.27 24.81 18.36
CA ARG A 476 -18.06 23.63 19.21
C ARG A 476 -17.73 22.40 18.39
N LEU A 477 -16.87 21.55 18.95
CA LEU A 477 -16.60 20.20 18.47
C LEU A 477 -17.24 19.20 19.43
N ASP A 478 -17.96 18.23 18.90
CA ASP A 478 -18.55 17.13 19.67
C ASP A 478 -18.00 15.79 19.20
N PHE A 479 -17.13 15.20 20.03
CA PHE A 479 -16.54 13.88 19.86
C PHE A 479 -17.11 12.85 20.85
N SER A 480 -18.18 13.18 21.58
CA SER A 480 -18.71 12.32 22.65
C SER A 480 -19.06 10.90 22.18
N ALA A 481 -19.48 10.75 20.93
CA ALA A 481 -19.74 9.45 20.31
C ALA A 481 -18.47 8.62 20.00
N LEU A 482 -17.30 9.25 19.94
CA LEU A 482 -16.01 8.59 19.67
C LEU A 482 -15.38 7.98 20.94
N TYR A 483 -15.76 8.49 22.11
CA TYR A 483 -15.34 7.99 23.42
C TYR A 483 -16.53 7.86 24.39
N PRO A 484 -17.52 7.00 24.08
CA PRO A 484 -18.84 6.98 24.76
C PRO A 484 -18.79 6.67 26.27
N ASN A 485 -17.66 6.21 26.80
CA ASN A 485 -17.45 5.89 28.22
C ASN A 485 -16.68 6.97 29.00
N TYR A 486 -16.32 8.09 28.38
CA TYR A 486 -15.60 9.17 29.04
C TYR A 486 -16.51 9.99 29.95
N ALA A 487 -16.18 10.04 31.25
CA ALA A 487 -16.91 10.82 32.25
C ALA A 487 -16.08 11.98 32.87
N GLY A 488 -14.87 12.22 32.34
CA GLY A 488 -14.00 13.31 32.78
C GLY A 488 -14.43 14.67 32.23
N SER A 489 -13.75 15.74 32.67
CA SER A 489 -14.05 17.12 32.26
C SER A 489 -12.99 17.76 31.36
N ASN A 490 -11.85 17.10 31.16
CA ASN A 490 -10.74 17.56 30.32
C ASN A 490 -10.15 16.38 29.53
N PRO A 491 -10.68 16.10 28.33
CA PRO A 491 -10.27 14.92 27.56
C PRO A 491 -8.83 15.01 27.04
N ILE A 492 -8.21 16.20 27.02
CA ILE A 492 -6.79 16.37 26.73
C ILE A 492 -5.94 15.87 27.90
N ALA A 493 -6.22 16.34 29.12
CA ALA A 493 -5.49 15.92 30.32
C ALA A 493 -5.65 14.41 30.60
N ASP A 494 -6.80 13.85 30.26
CA ASP A 494 -7.13 12.44 30.47
C ASP A 494 -6.67 11.52 29.32
N GLY A 495 -6.02 12.07 28.28
CA GLY A 495 -5.39 11.31 27.19
C GLY A 495 -6.34 10.81 26.08
N TYR A 496 -7.58 11.29 26.05
CA TYR A 496 -8.58 10.95 25.02
C TYR A 496 -8.49 11.84 23.77
N VAL A 497 -7.96 13.06 23.90
CA VAL A 497 -7.80 14.01 22.80
C VAL A 497 -6.36 14.51 22.76
N GLN A 498 -5.75 14.52 21.57
CA GLN A 498 -4.44 15.10 21.33
C GLN A 498 -4.53 16.18 20.26
N LEU A 499 -3.73 17.24 20.41
CA LEU A 499 -3.64 18.34 19.45
C LEU A 499 -2.23 18.38 18.89
N LEU A 500 -2.10 18.36 17.56
CA LEU A 500 -0.83 18.54 16.86
C LEU A 500 -0.91 19.76 15.96
N ASP A 501 0.22 20.43 15.73
CA ASP A 501 0.32 21.49 14.73
C ASP A 501 0.21 20.87 13.32
N ASP A 502 -0.52 21.52 12.41
CA ASP A 502 -0.65 21.04 11.04
C ASP A 502 0.49 21.47 10.11
N GLY A 503 1.42 22.32 10.59
CA GLY A 503 2.54 22.88 9.84
C GLY A 503 2.17 24.12 9.01
N ALA A 504 0.91 24.55 9.04
CA ALA A 504 0.36 25.69 8.30
C ALA A 504 -0.40 26.69 9.22
N GLY A 505 -0.18 26.60 10.53
CA GLY A 505 -0.81 27.47 11.54
C GLY A 505 -2.22 27.01 11.99
N GLY A 506 -2.62 25.80 11.61
CA GLY A 506 -3.82 25.10 12.06
C GLY A 506 -3.52 24.01 13.10
N ALA A 507 -4.58 23.36 13.60
CA ALA A 507 -4.49 22.33 14.62
C ALA A 507 -5.17 21.03 14.17
N LYS A 508 -4.42 19.94 14.19
CA LYS A 508 -4.93 18.57 14.01
C LYS A 508 -5.48 18.05 15.34
N VAL A 509 -6.70 17.55 15.32
CA VAL A 509 -7.34 16.92 16.48
C VAL A 509 -7.35 15.42 16.30
N LEU A 510 -6.70 14.72 17.22
CA LEU A 510 -6.67 13.27 17.29
C LEU A 510 -7.51 12.80 18.48
N VAL A 511 -8.21 11.69 18.32
CA VAL A 511 -9.10 11.13 19.34
C VAL A 511 -8.77 9.65 19.59
N THR A 512 -8.70 9.28 20.87
CA THR A 512 -8.47 7.92 21.33
C THR A 512 -9.75 7.40 22.02
N PRO A 513 -10.38 6.31 21.54
CA PRO A 513 -11.64 5.80 22.10
C PRO A 513 -11.55 5.25 23.54
N ALA A 514 -10.36 4.87 24.02
CA ALA A 514 -10.12 4.37 25.37
C ALA A 514 -8.68 4.69 25.86
N PRO A 515 -8.48 5.04 27.14
CA PRO A 515 -7.17 5.37 27.67
C PRO A 515 -6.36 4.08 27.84
N GLY A 516 -5.18 4.02 27.22
CA GLY A 516 -4.36 2.81 27.12
C GLY A 516 -4.63 1.94 25.88
N GLY A 517 -5.53 2.36 24.99
CA GLY A 517 -5.64 1.81 23.63
C GLY A 517 -4.48 2.29 22.74
N VAL A 518 -4.10 1.48 21.75
CA VAL A 518 -2.84 1.66 21.00
C VAL A 518 -2.88 2.75 19.92
N TRP A 519 -4.04 3.35 19.59
CA TRP A 519 -4.12 4.22 18.39
C TRP A 519 -4.95 5.51 18.56
N PRO A 520 -4.32 6.69 18.70
CA PRO A 520 -5.00 7.98 18.50
C PRO A 520 -5.31 8.16 17.00
N THR A 521 -6.59 8.36 16.66
CA THR A 521 -7.03 8.52 15.27
C THR A 521 -7.13 10.00 14.91
N TYR A 522 -6.59 10.42 13.77
CA TYR A 522 -6.72 11.79 13.29
C TYR A 522 -8.13 12.06 12.75
N VAL A 523 -8.88 12.92 13.45
CA VAL A 523 -10.31 13.11 13.20
C VAL A 523 -10.60 14.36 12.37
N VAL A 524 -9.98 15.50 12.70
CA VAL A 524 -10.27 16.77 12.04
C VAL A 524 -9.08 17.74 12.06
N ASP A 525 -8.92 18.47 10.97
CA ASP A 525 -7.99 19.58 10.80
C ASP A 525 -8.71 20.93 10.94
N LEU A 526 -8.31 21.75 11.91
CA LEU A 526 -8.83 23.10 12.11
C LEU A 526 -7.90 24.11 11.42
N LYS A 527 -8.21 24.44 10.16
CA LYS A 527 -7.35 25.34 9.37
C LYS A 527 -7.39 26.75 9.95
N GLY A 528 -6.20 27.30 10.20
CA GLY A 528 -6.03 28.65 10.73
C GLY A 528 -6.33 28.82 12.23
N VAL A 529 -6.59 27.72 12.96
CA VAL A 529 -6.76 27.72 14.41
C VAL A 529 -5.51 27.12 15.04
N SER A 530 -4.75 27.91 15.80
CA SER A 530 -3.53 27.40 16.45
C SER A 530 -3.83 26.36 17.53
N VAL A 531 -2.87 25.48 17.81
CA VAL A 531 -2.96 24.48 18.91
C VAL A 531 -3.29 25.14 20.25
N ALA A 532 -2.73 26.33 20.51
CA ALA A 532 -3.01 27.10 21.73
C ALA A 532 -4.45 27.61 21.81
N ALA A 533 -5.07 27.96 20.68
CA ALA A 533 -6.47 28.38 20.65
C ALA A 533 -7.42 27.18 20.68
N ALA A 534 -7.05 26.06 20.04
CA ALA A 534 -7.80 24.81 20.05
C ALA A 534 -7.82 24.13 21.43
N SER A 535 -6.77 24.26 22.24
CA SER A 535 -6.71 23.69 23.60
C SER A 535 -7.78 24.26 24.53
N GLY A 536 -8.16 25.52 24.34
CA GLY A 536 -9.23 26.20 25.07
C GLY A 536 -10.63 25.61 24.83
N LEU A 537 -10.82 24.82 23.76
CA LEU A 537 -12.10 24.19 23.42
C LEU A 537 -12.45 23.01 24.35
N PHE A 538 -11.47 22.43 25.03
CA PHE A 538 -11.62 21.21 25.84
C PHE A 538 -11.47 21.45 27.35
N GLY A 539 -11.68 22.70 27.81
CA GLY A 539 -11.80 23.03 29.24
C GLY A 539 -10.50 23.38 29.98
N GLY A 540 -9.41 23.70 29.28
CA GLY A 540 -8.17 24.17 29.90
C GLY A 540 -8.25 25.64 30.36
N ALA A 541 -8.28 25.88 31.68
CA ALA A 541 -7.93 27.20 32.23
C ALA A 541 -6.47 27.54 31.85
N GLY A 542 -6.24 28.81 31.53
CA GLY A 542 -5.04 29.27 30.82
C GLY A 542 -3.70 28.75 31.36
N SER A 543 -2.86 28.33 30.43
CA SER A 543 -1.42 28.32 30.60
C SER A 543 -0.82 29.38 29.68
N SER A 544 -0.97 30.65 30.08
CA SER A 544 0.03 31.66 29.75
C SER A 544 1.34 31.16 30.35
N GLY A 545 2.22 30.66 29.47
CA GLY A 545 3.36 29.85 29.84
C GLY A 545 3.00 28.38 29.73
N ALA A 546 3.54 27.70 28.72
CA ALA A 546 3.71 26.26 28.80
C ALA A 546 4.16 25.91 30.23
N PRO A 547 3.56 24.92 30.92
CA PRO A 547 4.35 24.26 31.93
C PRO A 547 5.60 23.82 31.18
N ALA A 548 6.75 24.37 31.57
CA ALA A 548 8.03 23.91 31.09
C ALA A 548 8.02 22.40 31.29
N ALA A 549 7.84 21.64 30.20
CA ALA A 549 8.04 20.22 30.23
C ALA A 549 9.51 20.07 30.63
N ALA A 550 9.74 19.51 31.81
CA ALA A 550 11.07 19.10 32.19
C ALA A 550 11.55 18.07 31.15
N ALA A 551 12.86 18.09 30.85
CA ALA A 551 13.62 17.06 30.14
C ALA A 551 12.90 15.70 30.12
N GLY A 552 12.56 15.20 28.93
CA GLY A 552 11.62 14.09 28.82
C GLY A 552 11.79 13.20 27.59
N THR A 553 11.28 11.98 27.71
CA THR A 553 11.27 10.95 26.67
C THR A 553 10.24 11.28 25.59
N ILE A 554 10.68 11.40 24.35
CA ILE A 554 9.86 11.70 23.17
C ILE A 554 9.73 10.40 22.37
N MET A 555 8.52 9.86 22.31
CA MET A 555 8.25 8.63 21.56
C MET A 555 8.10 8.94 20.07
N ALA A 556 8.92 8.33 19.22
CA ALA A 556 8.69 8.35 17.78
C ALA A 556 7.41 7.54 17.45
N PRO A 557 6.49 8.08 16.63
CA PRO A 557 5.33 7.34 16.15
C PRO A 557 5.75 6.11 15.33
N GLU A 558 5.07 4.99 15.52
CA GLU A 558 5.26 3.81 14.68
C GLU A 558 4.58 4.04 13.32
N GLY A 559 5.23 3.70 12.20
CA GLY A 559 4.59 3.72 10.88
C GLY A 559 5.07 4.82 9.90
N TYR A 560 5.34 6.03 10.37
CA TYR A 560 5.69 7.17 9.51
C TYR A 560 6.77 8.04 10.16
N GLY A 561 7.60 8.70 9.37
CA GLY A 561 8.62 9.62 9.86
C GLY A 561 8.09 11.05 10.07
N PRO A 562 7.74 11.48 11.29
CA PRO A 562 7.38 12.87 11.55
C PRO A 562 8.61 13.80 11.62
N SER A 563 8.35 15.11 11.54
CA SER A 563 9.27 16.11 12.09
C SER A 563 9.10 16.17 13.61
N LEU A 564 10.08 15.64 14.34
CA LEU A 564 10.17 15.66 15.79
C LEU A 564 10.89 16.93 16.26
N ALA A 565 10.49 17.43 17.43
CA ALA A 565 11.20 18.50 18.10
C ALA A 565 11.28 18.23 19.62
N GLY A 566 12.48 18.40 20.18
CA GLY A 566 12.80 18.38 21.60
C GLY A 566 12.20 19.55 22.37
N THR A 567 12.18 19.42 23.69
CA THR A 567 11.83 20.48 24.64
C THR A 567 13.07 21.28 25.04
N ALA A 568 13.01 22.05 26.14
CA ALA A 568 14.18 22.73 26.68
C ALA A 568 14.84 21.83 27.73
N GLY A 569 15.98 21.22 27.41
CA GLY A 569 16.70 20.31 28.30
C GLY A 569 17.25 19.10 27.56
N ALA A 570 17.57 18.04 28.29
CA ALA A 570 18.01 16.75 27.72
C ALA A 570 16.79 15.90 27.34
N ASP A 571 16.56 15.68 26.06
CA ASP A 571 15.47 14.86 25.55
C ASP A 571 15.96 13.48 25.09
N THR A 572 15.14 12.44 25.26
CA THR A 572 15.45 11.10 24.70
C THR A 572 14.40 10.72 23.67
N PHE A 573 14.79 10.58 22.41
CA PHE A 573 13.91 10.17 21.31
C PHE A 573 13.92 8.65 21.15
N VAL A 574 12.80 7.99 21.42
CA VAL A 574 12.70 6.52 21.48
C VAL A 574 12.03 5.96 20.23
N PHE A 575 12.69 5.01 19.57
CA PHE A 575 12.19 4.29 18.39
C PHE A 575 11.94 2.83 18.73
N LYS A 576 10.67 2.41 18.67
CA LYS A 576 10.25 1.03 19.04
C LYS A 576 10.18 0.06 17.87
N SER A 577 10.13 0.55 16.64
CA SER A 577 10.11 -0.23 15.41
C SER A 577 10.77 0.56 14.27
N LEU A 578 11.21 -0.15 13.22
CA LEU A 578 11.80 0.51 12.04
C LEU A 578 10.71 1.34 11.33
N PRO A 579 10.97 2.63 11.03
CA PRO A 579 9.99 3.47 10.36
C PRO A 579 9.92 3.15 8.86
N TRP A 580 8.74 3.28 8.25
CA TRP A 580 8.51 3.02 6.82
C TRP A 580 8.99 4.18 5.94
N THR A 581 9.01 5.37 6.51
CA THR A 581 9.63 6.58 5.96
C THR A 581 10.47 7.24 7.05
N PRO A 582 11.69 7.71 6.76
CA PRO A 582 12.54 8.38 7.74
C PRO A 582 11.93 9.70 8.21
N GLY A 583 11.97 9.97 9.51
CA GLY A 583 11.55 11.26 10.10
C GLY A 583 12.71 12.26 10.18
N SER A 584 12.47 13.44 10.75
CA SER A 584 13.52 14.45 10.98
C SER A 584 13.45 15.03 12.39
N ILE A 585 14.57 15.27 13.07
CA ILE A 585 14.62 16.05 14.31
C ILE A 585 15.18 17.43 14.00
N GLY A 586 14.36 18.47 14.19
CA GLY A 586 14.69 19.84 13.77
C GLY A 586 15.56 20.62 14.77
N ASN A 587 15.64 20.19 16.02
CA ASN A 587 16.31 20.91 17.11
C ASN A 587 17.13 20.00 18.03
N PHE A 588 17.65 18.88 17.51
CA PHE A 588 18.49 17.96 18.27
C PHE A 588 19.74 18.68 18.81
N GLN A 589 19.98 18.62 20.12
CA GLN A 589 21.13 19.24 20.78
C GLN A 589 22.21 18.18 21.06
N PRO A 590 23.32 18.17 20.30
CA PRO A 590 24.37 17.18 20.50
C PRO A 590 25.01 17.28 21.89
N GLY A 591 25.10 16.17 22.61
CA GLY A 591 25.68 16.08 23.96
C GLY A 591 24.69 16.40 25.08
N VAL A 592 23.43 16.71 24.73
CA VAL A 592 22.34 16.98 25.65
C VAL A 592 21.16 16.04 25.35
N ASP A 593 20.82 15.86 24.08
CA ASP A 593 19.77 14.95 23.63
C ASP A 593 20.33 13.57 23.25
N HIS A 594 19.47 12.54 23.32
CA HIS A 594 19.80 11.15 23.03
C HIS A 594 18.75 10.46 22.16
N LEU A 595 19.17 9.45 21.42
CA LEU A 595 18.33 8.49 20.69
C LEU A 595 18.32 7.15 21.45
N ASP A 596 17.16 6.59 21.68
CA ASP A 596 16.99 5.21 22.13
C ASP A 596 16.49 4.35 20.96
N LEU A 597 17.39 3.52 20.45
CA LEU A 597 17.14 2.62 19.33
C LEU A 597 17.13 1.14 19.78
N SER A 598 17.18 0.88 21.09
CA SER A 598 17.42 -0.45 21.66
C SER A 598 16.36 -1.49 21.27
N ALA A 599 15.13 -1.05 20.99
CA ALA A 599 14.02 -1.90 20.57
C ALA A 599 14.14 -2.37 19.11
N LEU A 600 14.98 -1.74 18.29
CA LEU A 600 15.18 -2.09 16.87
C LEU A 600 16.07 -3.32 16.66
N TRP A 601 16.77 -3.75 17.70
CA TRP A 601 17.67 -4.91 17.68
C TRP A 601 17.57 -5.73 18.99
N PRO A 602 16.48 -6.47 19.21
CA PRO A 602 16.26 -7.19 20.46
C PRO A 602 17.41 -8.18 20.76
N GLY A 603 18.16 -7.94 21.85
CA GLY A 603 19.22 -8.84 22.34
C GLY A 603 20.66 -8.35 22.16
N TYR A 604 20.90 -7.19 21.56
CA TYR A 604 22.23 -6.57 21.52
C TYR A 604 22.70 -6.15 22.92
N THR A 605 23.92 -6.53 23.29
CA THR A 605 24.54 -6.24 24.60
C THR A 605 25.82 -5.41 24.50
N GLY A 606 26.18 -4.98 23.29
CA GLY A 606 27.35 -4.13 23.05
C GLY A 606 27.13 -2.70 23.58
N SER A 607 28.23 -2.00 23.83
CA SER A 607 28.21 -0.65 24.41
C SER A 607 28.30 0.46 23.36
N ASN A 608 28.60 0.14 22.10
CA ASN A 608 28.73 1.11 21.01
C ASN A 608 28.14 0.55 19.70
N PRO A 609 26.85 0.81 19.43
CA PRO A 609 26.17 0.25 18.26
C PRO A 609 26.70 0.80 16.92
N ILE A 610 27.41 1.93 16.91
CA ILE A 610 28.12 2.41 15.70
C ILE A 610 29.34 1.53 15.43
N ALA A 611 30.19 1.33 16.44
CA ALA A 611 31.41 0.51 16.29
C ALA A 611 31.10 -0.96 15.99
N ASP A 612 29.96 -1.47 16.47
CA ASP A 612 29.51 -2.84 16.23
C ASP A 612 28.73 -2.99 14.91
N GLY A 613 28.62 -1.93 14.10
CA GLY A 613 28.02 -1.95 12.77
C GLY A 613 26.49 -2.01 12.74
N HIS A 614 25.83 -1.84 13.89
CA HIS A 614 24.37 -1.80 14.02
C HIS A 614 23.77 -0.43 13.68
N VAL A 615 24.55 0.64 13.79
CA VAL A 615 24.15 2.01 13.43
C VAL A 615 25.17 2.62 12.49
N GLN A 616 24.69 3.28 11.45
CA GLN A 616 25.50 4.02 10.48
C GLN A 616 25.03 5.48 10.46
N LEU A 617 25.98 6.41 10.35
CA LEU A 617 25.71 7.83 10.21
C LEU A 617 26.12 8.26 8.81
N ALA A 618 25.22 8.89 8.06
CA ALA A 618 25.51 9.44 6.73
C ALA A 618 25.25 10.95 6.71
N ASP A 619 25.97 11.68 5.86
CA ASP A 619 25.70 13.11 5.63
C ASP A 619 24.45 13.24 4.74
N ASP A 620 23.51 14.11 5.13
CA ASP A 620 22.27 14.35 4.37
C ASP A 620 22.49 15.29 3.14
N GLY A 621 23.71 15.79 2.95
CA GLY A 621 24.08 16.75 1.89
C GLY A 621 23.62 18.18 2.16
N ALA A 622 23.00 18.45 3.31
CA ALA A 622 22.49 19.75 3.74
C ALA A 622 23.05 20.19 5.12
N GLY A 623 24.08 19.50 5.61
CA GLY A 623 24.72 19.78 6.90
C GLY A 623 24.04 19.13 8.11
N GLY A 624 23.15 18.16 7.86
CA GLY A 624 22.54 17.25 8.83
C GLY A 624 23.16 15.84 8.79
N THR A 625 22.59 14.94 9.59
CA THR A 625 23.06 13.55 9.70
C THR A 625 21.88 12.58 9.57
N GLU A 626 21.94 11.71 8.58
CA GLU A 626 21.06 10.54 8.47
C GLU A 626 21.53 9.45 9.44
N VAL A 627 20.63 8.96 10.29
CA VAL A 627 20.86 7.82 11.18
C VAL A 627 20.22 6.60 10.56
N LEU A 628 21.05 5.62 10.19
CA LEU A 628 20.62 4.36 9.61
C LEU A 628 20.91 3.21 10.56
N VAL A 629 20.05 2.19 10.54
CA VAL A 629 20.08 1.06 11.45
C VAL A 629 20.18 -0.25 10.69
N SER A 630 21.13 -1.09 11.09
CA SER A 630 21.29 -2.47 10.63
C SER A 630 20.98 -3.42 11.79
N PRO A 631 19.79 -4.04 11.83
CA PRO A 631 19.47 -5.01 12.88
C PRO A 631 20.43 -6.22 12.88
N ASN A 632 21.01 -6.57 11.72
CA ASN A 632 22.05 -7.58 11.55
C ASN A 632 23.26 -7.00 10.78
N PRO A 633 24.38 -6.66 11.46
CA PRO A 633 25.58 -6.14 10.82
C PRO A 633 26.16 -7.15 9.83
N GLY A 634 26.37 -6.73 8.57
CA GLY A 634 27.02 -7.55 7.54
C GLY A 634 26.12 -8.44 6.67
N SER A 635 24.79 -8.38 6.79
CA SER A 635 23.87 -9.20 5.98
C SER A 635 22.72 -8.45 5.27
N GLY A 636 22.77 -7.12 5.19
CA GLY A 636 21.74 -6.33 4.51
C GLY A 636 22.05 -4.84 4.42
N TRP A 637 21.18 -4.10 3.71
CA TRP A 637 21.25 -2.64 3.61
C TRP A 637 20.72 -1.98 4.90
N PRO A 638 21.40 -0.95 5.43
CA PRO A 638 20.95 -0.24 6.62
C PRO A 638 19.63 0.49 6.34
N THR A 639 18.67 0.41 7.27
CA THR A 639 17.37 1.09 7.16
C THR A 639 17.49 2.51 7.68
N TYR A 640 17.08 3.50 6.90
CA TYR A 640 17.11 4.90 7.29
C TYR A 640 16.01 5.21 8.31
N VAL A 641 16.40 5.63 9.52
CA VAL A 641 15.49 5.81 10.67
C VAL A 641 15.11 7.28 10.87
N VAL A 642 16.09 8.18 10.93
CA VAL A 642 15.83 9.59 11.26
C VAL A 642 16.95 10.51 10.76
N ASP A 643 16.57 11.71 10.35
CA ASP A 643 17.46 12.81 9.97
C ASP A 643 17.68 13.80 11.11
N LEU A 644 18.92 14.04 11.52
CA LEU A 644 19.27 15.07 12.50
C LEU A 644 19.62 16.37 11.77
N LYS A 645 18.63 17.25 11.59
CA LYS A 645 18.82 18.48 10.82
C LYS A 645 19.78 19.44 11.52
N GLY A 646 20.79 19.89 10.77
CA GLY A 646 21.80 20.85 11.25
C GLY A 646 22.82 20.27 12.23
N VAL A 647 22.86 18.95 12.42
CA VAL A 647 23.88 18.24 13.18
C VAL A 647 24.79 17.53 12.20
N SER A 648 26.07 17.90 12.11
CA SER A 648 27.03 17.23 11.23
C SER A 648 27.36 15.82 11.71
N VAL A 649 27.77 14.92 10.81
CA VAL A 649 28.16 13.54 11.13
C VAL A 649 29.27 13.51 12.19
N ALA A 650 30.26 14.41 12.09
CA ALA A 650 31.34 14.53 13.05
C ALA A 650 30.83 14.94 14.45
N THR A 651 29.84 15.84 14.51
CA THR A 651 29.20 16.27 15.76
C THR A 651 28.34 15.16 16.34
N ALA A 652 27.52 14.50 15.51
CA ALA A 652 26.73 13.33 15.88
C ALA A 652 27.60 12.23 16.49
N ASN A 653 28.68 11.84 15.81
CA ASN A 653 29.57 10.76 16.23
C ASN A 653 30.34 11.06 17.54
N SER A 654 30.61 12.34 17.84
CA SER A 654 31.36 12.76 19.04
C SER A 654 30.48 13.09 20.26
N ALA A 655 29.15 13.12 20.10
CA ALA A 655 28.22 13.72 21.06
C ALA A 655 27.47 12.75 21.98
N GLY A 656 27.78 11.45 22.00
CA GLY A 656 27.11 10.50 22.90
C GLY A 656 25.63 10.29 22.54
N LEU A 657 25.36 10.04 21.26
CA LEU A 657 24.03 9.98 20.65
C LEU A 657 23.07 8.94 21.25
N PHE A 658 23.54 7.85 21.84
CA PHE A 658 22.67 6.72 22.22
C PHE A 658 22.61 6.47 23.73
N THR A 659 21.42 6.19 24.26
CA THR A 659 21.28 5.66 25.61
C THR A 659 21.52 4.15 25.58
N SER A 660 22.67 3.67 26.05
CA SER A 660 22.86 2.23 26.23
C SER A 660 22.09 1.73 27.46
N GLY A 661 21.35 0.64 27.29
CA GLY A 661 21.02 -0.22 28.42
C GLY A 661 22.34 -0.68 29.05
N ALA A 662 22.61 -0.20 30.26
CA ALA A 662 23.87 -0.33 31.01
C ALA A 662 25.07 0.49 30.48
N GLY A 663 25.08 1.78 30.82
CA GLY A 663 26.28 2.56 31.15
C GLY A 663 27.30 2.76 30.03
N ALA A 664 27.16 3.85 29.26
CA ALA A 664 28.25 4.42 28.49
C ALA A 664 28.62 5.79 29.08
N GLY A 665 29.74 5.83 29.80
CA GLY A 665 30.46 7.08 30.05
C GLY A 665 31.07 7.57 28.74
N GLY A 666 30.99 8.88 28.50
CA GLY A 666 31.52 9.49 27.29
C GLY A 666 33.00 9.20 27.05
N SER A 667 33.34 8.90 25.80
CA SER A 667 34.70 9.05 25.29
C SER A 667 34.67 9.08 23.76
N THR A 668 35.21 10.16 23.19
CA THR A 668 35.67 10.25 21.80
C THR A 668 36.66 9.11 21.50
N ALA A 669 36.34 8.20 20.58
CA ALA A 669 37.26 7.12 20.20
C ALA A 669 38.02 7.46 18.90
N PRO A 670 39.36 7.37 18.89
CA PRO A 670 40.19 7.34 17.69
C PRO A 670 39.89 6.11 16.82
N GLY A 671 39.77 6.27 15.50
CA GLY A 671 39.62 5.17 14.52
C GLY A 671 38.17 4.81 14.21
N ALA A 672 37.57 5.55 13.27
CA ALA A 672 36.17 5.44 12.87
C ALA A 672 35.96 4.51 11.67
N GLN A 673 34.85 3.78 11.64
CA GLN A 673 34.39 3.06 10.45
C GLN A 673 33.46 3.97 9.64
N LEU A 674 33.81 4.22 8.38
CA LEU A 674 33.17 5.19 7.48
C LEU A 674 32.69 4.45 6.23
N VAL A 675 31.37 4.36 6.01
CA VAL A 675 30.80 3.51 4.95
C VAL A 675 30.46 4.37 3.72
N ALA A 676 30.98 3.98 2.57
CA ALA A 676 30.66 4.57 1.28
C ALA A 676 29.21 4.29 0.88
N ASN A 677 28.49 5.33 0.46
CA ASN A 677 27.17 5.20 -0.13
C ASN A 677 27.27 4.99 -1.65
N ALA A 678 26.17 4.55 -2.28
CA ALA A 678 26.15 4.36 -3.74
C ALA A 678 26.18 5.69 -4.53
N ALA A 679 25.74 6.81 -3.93
CA ALA A 679 25.59 8.10 -4.60
C ALA A 679 26.87 8.96 -4.64
N GLY A 680 28.00 8.45 -4.12
CA GLY A 680 29.22 9.23 -3.91
C GLY A 680 29.14 10.20 -2.72
N GLY A 681 30.21 10.95 -2.50
CA GLY A 681 30.30 11.92 -1.39
C GLY A 681 31.71 12.01 -0.82
N THR A 682 31.85 12.71 0.32
CA THR A 682 33.14 12.82 1.02
C THR A 682 33.12 12.02 2.32
N LEU A 683 34.02 11.05 2.47
CA LEU A 683 34.33 10.40 3.73
C LEU A 683 35.52 11.11 4.36
N ALA A 684 35.34 11.70 5.54
CA ALA A 684 36.39 12.40 6.26
C ALA A 684 36.94 11.53 7.40
N GLY A 685 38.21 11.15 7.29
CA GLY A 685 38.96 10.46 8.33
C GLY A 685 39.05 11.28 9.61
N THR A 686 39.17 10.57 10.72
CA THR A 686 39.34 11.13 12.06
C THR A 686 40.79 11.01 12.51
N SER A 687 41.09 11.35 13.77
CA SER A 687 42.38 10.98 14.34
C SER A 687 42.32 9.51 14.77
N GLY A 688 43.09 8.61 14.16
CA GLY A 688 43.12 7.20 14.55
C GLY A 688 43.35 6.27 13.36
N ALA A 689 43.03 4.97 13.51
CA ALA A 689 43.00 3.99 12.43
C ALA A 689 41.57 3.86 11.89
N ASP A 690 41.27 4.61 10.85
CA ASP A 690 39.95 4.68 10.23
C ASP A 690 39.76 3.58 9.19
N HIS A 691 38.51 3.15 9.01
CA HIS A 691 38.14 2.05 8.13
C HIS A 691 37.06 2.47 7.15
N PHE A 692 37.44 2.71 5.89
CA PHE A 692 36.57 3.21 4.84
C PHE A 692 35.99 2.04 4.04
N VAL A 693 34.71 1.72 4.23
CA VAL A 693 34.10 0.48 3.77
C VAL A 693 33.25 0.70 2.53
N PHE A 694 33.49 -0.10 1.49
CA PHE A 694 32.76 -0.08 0.22
C PHE A 694 31.87 -1.33 0.10
N PRO A 695 30.59 -1.24 0.51
CA PRO A 695 29.68 -2.40 0.48
C PRO A 695 29.19 -2.74 -0.93
N ALA A 696 29.21 -1.78 -1.86
CA ALA A 696 28.85 -1.94 -3.26
C ALA A 696 29.60 -0.89 -4.11
N GLU A 697 29.70 -1.13 -5.42
CA GLU A 697 30.32 -0.17 -6.35
C GLU A 697 29.52 1.14 -6.35
N PRO A 698 30.16 2.30 -6.12
CA PRO A 698 29.48 3.58 -6.13
C PRO A 698 29.24 4.07 -7.57
N TRP A 699 28.10 4.70 -7.82
CA TRP A 699 27.74 5.29 -9.13
C TRP A 699 28.63 6.48 -9.50
N THR A 700 29.20 7.14 -8.49
CA THR A 700 30.17 8.22 -8.63
C THR A 700 31.32 8.04 -7.63
N PRO A 701 32.56 8.40 -7.96
CA PRO A 701 33.71 8.18 -7.09
C PRO A 701 33.54 8.86 -5.73
N VAL A 702 33.85 8.15 -4.65
CA VAL A 702 33.84 8.69 -3.28
C VAL A 702 35.15 9.43 -3.00
N HIS A 703 35.08 10.66 -2.51
CA HIS A 703 36.24 11.38 -2.01
C HIS A 703 36.56 10.96 -0.58
N VAL A 704 37.78 10.51 -0.33
CA VAL A 704 38.28 10.17 1.01
C VAL A 704 39.29 11.23 1.41
N THR A 705 38.95 12.00 2.43
CA THR A 705 39.82 13.06 2.98
C THR A 705 40.39 12.60 4.32
N GLY A 706 41.61 13.02 4.64
CA GLY A 706 42.25 12.69 5.92
C GLY A 706 42.76 11.24 6.03
N PHE A 707 42.88 10.51 4.92
CA PHE A 707 43.45 9.17 4.90
C PHE A 707 44.94 9.19 5.29
N THR A 708 45.31 8.36 6.25
CA THR A 708 46.66 8.20 6.80
C THR A 708 47.23 6.85 6.38
N PRO A 709 48.14 6.80 5.38
CA PRO A 709 48.72 5.55 4.92
C PRO A 709 49.45 4.76 6.02
N GLY A 710 49.31 3.44 6.01
CA GLY A 710 49.85 2.53 7.03
C GLY A 710 49.10 2.52 8.36
N VAL A 711 48.03 3.31 8.49
CA VAL A 711 47.19 3.42 9.68
C VAL A 711 45.72 3.17 9.32
N ASP A 712 45.25 3.81 8.27
CA ASP A 712 43.87 3.68 7.78
C ASP A 712 43.75 2.60 6.71
N VAL A 713 42.52 2.12 6.51
CA VAL A 713 42.22 1.01 5.63
C VAL A 713 41.00 1.29 4.76
N ILE A 714 41.13 1.01 3.46
CA ILE A 714 40.03 0.95 2.50
C ILE A 714 39.56 -0.51 2.40
N ASP A 715 38.32 -0.78 2.81
CA ASP A 715 37.73 -2.11 2.82
C ASP A 715 36.87 -2.36 1.58
N LEU A 716 37.40 -3.17 0.67
CA LEU A 716 36.80 -3.57 -0.61
C LEU A 716 36.29 -5.01 -0.59
N LYS A 717 36.31 -5.71 0.56
CA LYS A 717 35.94 -7.14 0.65
C LYS A 717 34.61 -7.47 -0.01
N ALA A 718 33.61 -6.61 0.16
CA ALA A 718 32.28 -6.82 -0.41
C ALA A 718 32.28 -6.72 -1.94
N LEU A 719 33.06 -5.80 -2.53
CA LEU A 719 33.20 -5.67 -3.99
C LEU A 719 33.84 -6.92 -4.59
N PHE A 720 34.93 -7.39 -3.98
CA PHE A 720 35.64 -8.59 -4.43
C PHE A 720 34.80 -9.87 -4.27
N ALA A 721 34.00 -9.96 -3.21
CA ALA A 721 33.04 -11.05 -3.03
C ALA A 721 31.93 -11.02 -4.09
N ALA A 722 31.40 -9.83 -4.41
CA ALA A 722 30.38 -9.65 -5.44
C ALA A 722 30.91 -9.98 -6.85
N ALA A 723 32.16 -9.62 -7.14
CA ALA A 723 32.87 -9.99 -8.37
C ALA A 723 33.27 -11.47 -8.44
N GLY A 724 33.08 -12.24 -7.36
CA GLY A 724 33.44 -13.66 -7.30
C GLY A 724 34.96 -13.91 -7.40
N TYR A 725 35.79 -12.97 -6.97
CA TYR A 725 37.24 -13.05 -7.06
C TYR A 725 37.84 -13.92 -5.94
N TRP A 726 38.67 -14.89 -6.32
CA TRP A 726 39.37 -15.80 -5.38
C TRP A 726 40.89 -15.77 -5.51
N GLY A 727 41.45 -14.87 -6.32
CA GLY A 727 42.89 -14.72 -6.55
C GLY A 727 43.62 -14.07 -5.37
N SER A 728 44.95 -14.24 -5.30
CA SER A 728 45.77 -13.77 -4.18
C SER A 728 46.35 -12.37 -4.37
N ASP A 729 46.37 -11.86 -5.60
CA ASP A 729 46.95 -10.57 -5.97
C ASP A 729 46.02 -9.83 -6.94
N PRO A 730 45.11 -8.98 -6.42
CA PRO A 730 44.11 -8.31 -7.25
C PRO A 730 44.72 -7.29 -8.21
N PHE A 731 45.96 -6.86 -7.99
CA PHE A 731 46.68 -5.98 -8.91
C PHE A 731 47.24 -6.75 -10.10
N ALA A 732 47.87 -7.90 -9.85
CA ALA A 732 48.38 -8.77 -10.92
C ALA A 732 47.25 -9.37 -11.75
N ASP A 733 46.10 -9.63 -11.12
CA ASP A 733 44.91 -10.18 -11.77
C ASP A 733 44.01 -9.08 -12.40
N HIS A 734 44.43 -7.81 -12.35
CA HIS A 734 43.77 -6.64 -12.94
C HIS A 734 42.40 -6.24 -12.36
N TYR A 735 41.99 -6.80 -11.22
CA TYR A 735 40.77 -6.39 -10.51
C TYR A 735 40.92 -5.03 -9.80
N LEU A 736 42.13 -4.61 -9.48
CA LEU A 736 42.39 -3.33 -8.81
C LEU A 736 43.53 -2.58 -9.49
N THR A 737 43.32 -1.29 -9.74
CA THR A 737 44.34 -0.38 -10.27
C THR A 737 44.36 0.88 -9.41
N LEU A 738 45.56 1.35 -9.06
CA LEU A 738 45.77 2.67 -8.44
C LEU A 738 46.39 3.61 -9.47
N GLN A 739 45.84 4.81 -9.60
CA GLN A 739 46.31 5.82 -10.53
C GLN A 739 46.50 7.16 -9.82
N ASP A 740 47.58 7.87 -10.12
CA ASP A 740 47.77 9.26 -9.67
C ASP A 740 46.64 10.14 -10.24
N ASP A 741 45.99 10.95 -9.38
CA ASP A 741 44.88 11.79 -9.80
C ASP A 741 45.31 13.08 -10.52
N GLY A 742 46.62 13.39 -10.53
CA GLY A 742 47.23 14.60 -11.08
C GLY A 742 47.25 15.80 -10.13
N ALA A 743 46.71 15.66 -8.93
CA ALA A 743 46.58 16.68 -7.88
C ALA A 743 47.24 16.27 -6.55
N GLY A 744 47.99 15.16 -6.55
CA GLY A 744 48.66 14.62 -5.36
C GLY A 744 47.80 13.65 -4.54
N GLY A 745 46.65 13.24 -5.06
CA GLY A 745 45.81 12.16 -4.55
C GLY A 745 45.89 10.88 -5.39
N THR A 746 45.09 9.88 -5.02
CA THR A 746 45.07 8.57 -5.67
C THR A 746 43.67 8.18 -6.09
N ARG A 747 43.49 7.82 -7.36
CA ARG A 747 42.30 7.15 -7.86
C ARG A 747 42.40 5.66 -7.60
N VAL A 748 41.37 5.11 -6.98
CA VAL A 748 41.16 3.68 -6.82
C VAL A 748 40.18 3.23 -7.91
N LEU A 749 40.65 2.37 -8.82
CA LEU A 749 39.84 1.81 -9.87
C LEU A 749 39.64 0.30 -9.65
N PHE A 750 38.40 -0.16 -9.76
CA PHE A 750 38.00 -1.55 -9.57
C PHE A 750 37.45 -2.13 -10.87
N ASP A 751 37.93 -3.30 -11.26
CA ASP A 751 37.41 -4.03 -12.41
C ASP A 751 36.74 -5.33 -11.94
N PRO A 752 35.40 -5.44 -12.01
CA PRO A 752 34.71 -6.64 -11.53
C PRO A 752 34.98 -7.88 -12.40
N ASP A 753 35.54 -7.75 -13.61
CA ASP A 753 35.85 -8.89 -14.48
C ASP A 753 37.36 -9.11 -14.71
N GLY A 754 38.21 -8.21 -14.24
CA GLY A 754 39.68 -8.32 -14.25
C GLY A 754 40.27 -8.37 -15.67
N LEU A 755 40.60 -9.57 -16.15
CA LEU A 755 41.07 -9.80 -17.53
C LEU A 755 39.94 -10.28 -18.47
N GLY A 756 38.71 -10.30 -17.98
CA GLY A 756 37.52 -10.57 -18.76
C GLY A 756 37.31 -9.55 -19.88
N GLY A 757 36.43 -9.88 -20.83
CA GLY A 757 36.03 -8.95 -21.90
C GLY A 757 34.62 -8.38 -21.71
N GLY A 758 34.02 -8.60 -20.54
CA GLY A 758 32.66 -8.18 -20.19
C GLY A 758 32.61 -6.74 -19.68
N HIS A 759 33.71 -6.24 -19.10
CA HIS A 759 33.89 -4.89 -18.63
C HIS A 759 35.07 -4.25 -19.40
N LEU A 760 34.78 -3.24 -20.22
CA LEU A 760 35.78 -2.70 -21.14
C LEU A 760 36.76 -1.73 -20.47
N TRP A 761 36.43 -1.23 -19.27
CA TRP A 761 37.21 -0.25 -18.51
C TRP A 761 36.99 -0.45 -17.00
N PRO A 762 38.01 -0.30 -16.15
CA PRO A 762 37.84 -0.35 -14.70
C PRO A 762 37.05 0.86 -14.18
N ASP A 763 36.18 0.64 -13.21
CA ASP A 763 35.34 1.67 -12.60
C ASP A 763 36.11 2.49 -11.57
N TYR A 764 35.94 3.81 -11.62
CA TYR A 764 36.57 4.73 -10.68
C TYR A 764 35.73 4.84 -9.40
N ILE A 765 36.10 4.10 -8.36
CA ILE A 765 35.28 3.94 -7.16
C ILE A 765 35.60 4.96 -6.05
N ALA A 766 36.84 5.43 -5.94
CA ALA A 766 37.23 6.38 -4.89
C ALA A 766 38.44 7.25 -5.25
N ASN A 767 38.44 8.51 -4.81
CA ASN A 767 39.62 9.37 -4.76
C ASN A 767 40.15 9.49 -3.33
N LEU A 768 41.39 9.10 -3.07
CA LEU A 768 42.08 9.38 -1.81
C LEU A 768 42.74 10.77 -1.92
N ASP A 769 42.08 11.78 -1.38
CA ASP A 769 42.49 13.17 -1.51
C ASP A 769 43.80 13.41 -0.75
N HIS A 770 44.78 14.01 -1.43
CA HIS A 770 46.11 14.32 -0.89
C HIS A 770 46.94 13.12 -0.44
N THR A 771 46.56 11.91 -0.85
CA THR A 771 47.30 10.67 -0.59
C THR A 771 47.94 10.18 -1.89
N ALA A 772 49.27 10.22 -1.97
CA ALA A 772 50.00 9.79 -3.17
C ALA A 772 50.04 8.26 -3.30
N VAL A 773 49.97 7.74 -4.52
CA VAL A 773 50.02 6.27 -4.79
C VAL A 773 51.25 5.63 -4.15
N SER A 774 52.39 6.32 -4.20
CA SER A 774 53.66 5.84 -3.63
C SER A 774 53.69 5.76 -2.10
N SER A 775 52.71 6.37 -1.42
CA SER A 775 52.59 6.32 0.04
C SER A 775 51.70 5.18 0.54
N LEU A 776 50.92 4.56 -0.34
CA LEU A 776 50.03 3.46 0.03
C LEU A 776 50.78 2.14 0.20
N HIS A 777 50.40 1.39 1.21
CA HIS A 777 50.86 0.05 1.49
C HIS A 777 49.80 -0.99 1.10
N SER A 778 50.22 -2.24 0.86
CA SER A 778 49.27 -3.33 0.60
C SER A 778 48.33 -3.59 1.78
N SER A 779 48.71 -3.18 2.99
CA SER A 779 47.86 -3.26 4.19
C SER A 779 46.73 -2.24 4.20
N ASP A 780 46.84 -1.17 3.41
CA ASP A 780 45.89 -0.06 3.39
C ASP A 780 44.64 -0.40 2.56
N LEU A 781 44.64 -1.55 1.89
CA LEU A 781 43.56 -2.06 1.06
C LEU A 781 43.20 -3.45 1.56
N LEU A 782 41.94 -3.66 1.97
CA LEU A 782 41.44 -4.97 2.38
C LEU A 782 40.52 -5.53 1.31
N TRP A 783 40.90 -6.65 0.71
CA TRP A 783 40.09 -7.33 -0.32
C TRP A 783 39.70 -8.76 0.07
N ARG A 784 40.16 -9.24 1.24
CA ARG A 784 39.87 -10.56 1.81
C ARG A 784 39.58 -10.49 3.29
#